data_AF-A0A8B9UX40-F1
#
_entry.id   AF-A0A8B9UX40-F1
#
_cell.length_a   1.000
_cell.length_b   1.000
_cell.length_c   1.000
_cell.angle_alpha   90.00
_cell.angle_beta   90.00
_cell.angle_gamma   90.00
#
_symmetry.space_group_name_H-M   'P 1'
#
loop_
_entity.id
_entity.type
_entity.pdbx_description
1 polymer ?
#
loop_
_entity_poly.entity_id
_entity_poly.type
_entity_poly.pdbx_seq_one_letter_code
_entity_poly.pdbx_strand_id
1 'polypeptide(L)'
;MADNLPAEFDVVVVGTGLPESIIAAACARSGQRVLHVDSRNYYGGNWASFSFSGLLSWIKENQEKSENSDECEDWKKLILENEEVISLNKKDKTIEHVEAFCFGDQDSAKDVEEAGALPKLPVFGASGAEGVAQDPNKECPPLDSAVARAESCEPEKAASVDTASTVEENDTEVNCENEGSPSVSSSESALDLGKAEAAPSEVSAQEPKKIMYSQIVREGRRFNIDLVSKLLYSRGLLIDLLIKSNVSRYAEFKNATRILAFREGKVEQVPCSRADVFNSRQLTMVEKRMLMKFLTFCLDYEQHPDEFQDYKNSTFAQFLRTRKLTPSLQHFILHSIAMVSETDCSTVKGLQATRKFLQCLGRYGNTPFLFPLYGQGEIPQCFCRMCAVFGGIYCLRHSVQCLVVDKESGRCKAIIDHFGQRISANYFIVEDSYLSESVCRNVCYRQISRAVLITDQSVLKTDSEQQVSILTVPPVDLGQPAVCVIELCSSTMTCMKDTYLVHLTCPSTKTAREDLEPVVQKLFHLNTEAEKETENEELEKPRVLWAVYFNMRDSSGINRNSYSNLPSNVYVCSGPDSALGNDCAVKQAETIFQEMFPTEEFCPPPPNPEDIIYDEDELASEESGLSNSPETKPEPSSEESSSRGSTAVNKHSEE
;
A
#
# COMPACT_ATOMS: atom_id res chain seq x y z
N MET A 1 -25.46 3.31 22.89
CA MET A 1 -26.72 2.56 22.79
C MET A 1 -26.48 1.48 21.76
N ALA A 2 -26.92 0.24 22.01
CA ALA A 2 -26.83 -0.81 21.01
C ALA A 2 -28.14 -0.79 20.23
N ASP A 3 -28.13 -0.18 19.06
CA ASP A 3 -29.25 -0.25 18.14
C ASP A 3 -29.31 -1.68 17.60
N ASN A 4 -30.45 -2.36 17.77
CA ASN A 4 -30.61 -3.74 17.33
C ASN A 4 -30.42 -3.82 15.81
N LEU A 5 -29.52 -4.70 15.37
CA LEU A 5 -29.21 -4.87 13.95
C LEU A 5 -30.48 -5.33 13.21
N PRO A 6 -30.89 -4.70 12.09
CA PRO A 6 -32.04 -5.15 11.31
C PRO A 6 -31.90 -6.61 10.84
N ALA A 7 -33.01 -7.32 10.75
CA ALA A 7 -33.04 -8.72 10.29
C ALA A 7 -33.14 -8.88 8.76
N GLU A 8 -33.28 -7.77 8.02
CA GLU A 8 -33.48 -7.77 6.56
C GLU A 8 -32.70 -6.62 5.90
N PHE A 9 -31.94 -6.96 4.86
CA PHE A 9 -31.21 -6.04 3.98
C PHE A 9 -31.44 -6.43 2.52
N ASP A 10 -30.98 -5.60 1.59
CA ASP A 10 -31.02 -5.92 0.17
C ASP A 10 -29.70 -6.59 -0.26
N VAL A 11 -28.58 -6.10 0.29
CA VAL A 11 -27.23 -6.63 0.05
C VAL A 11 -26.49 -6.81 1.38
N VAL A 12 -25.85 -7.96 1.57
CA VAL A 12 -24.90 -8.23 2.67
C VAL A 12 -23.49 -8.35 2.09
N VAL A 13 -22.52 -7.66 2.69
CA VAL A 13 -21.12 -7.65 2.29
C VAL A 13 -20.24 -8.11 3.46
N VAL A 14 -19.41 -9.12 3.23
CA VAL A 14 -18.53 -9.73 4.23
C VAL A 14 -17.06 -9.52 3.84
N GLY A 15 -16.35 -8.73 4.66
CA GLY A 15 -14.99 -8.24 4.41
C GLY A 15 -14.98 -6.82 3.87
N THR A 16 -14.10 -5.96 4.40
CA THR A 16 -14.05 -4.50 4.11
C THR A 16 -12.85 -4.06 3.25
N GLY A 17 -12.38 -4.93 2.35
CA GLY A 17 -11.31 -4.61 1.42
C GLY A 17 -11.71 -3.62 0.32
N LEU A 18 -10.80 -3.38 -0.64
CA LEU A 18 -11.03 -2.40 -1.69
C LEU A 18 -12.19 -2.79 -2.65
N PRO A 19 -12.28 -4.02 -3.19
CA PRO A 19 -13.41 -4.40 -4.03
C PRO A 19 -14.75 -4.31 -3.28
N GLU A 20 -14.80 -4.81 -2.04
CA GLU A 20 -16.01 -4.95 -1.24
C GLU A 20 -16.55 -3.58 -0.84
N SER A 21 -15.67 -2.66 -0.42
CA SER A 21 -16.02 -1.27 -0.12
C SER A 21 -16.54 -0.50 -1.33
N ILE A 22 -15.95 -0.69 -2.52
CA ILE A 22 -16.45 -0.09 -3.77
C ILE A 22 -17.85 -0.61 -4.11
N ILE A 23 -18.10 -1.93 -4.04
CA ILE A 23 -19.42 -2.48 -4.36
C ILE A 23 -20.45 -2.03 -3.32
N ALA A 24 -20.12 -2.07 -2.03
CA ALA A 24 -20.99 -1.59 -0.96
C ALA A 24 -21.40 -0.12 -1.18
N ALA A 25 -20.44 0.73 -1.55
CA ALA A 25 -20.70 2.13 -1.90
C ALA A 25 -21.61 2.28 -3.13
N ALA A 26 -21.42 1.47 -4.17
CA ALA A 26 -22.27 1.47 -5.37
C ALA A 26 -23.71 1.03 -5.05
N CYS A 27 -23.88 -0.05 -4.28
CA CYS A 27 -25.18 -0.56 -3.84
C CYS A 27 -25.92 0.47 -2.97
N ALA A 28 -25.27 1.04 -1.96
CA ALA A 28 -25.90 2.06 -1.13
C ALA A 28 -26.26 3.32 -1.95
N ARG A 29 -25.37 3.76 -2.86
CA ARG A 29 -25.62 4.91 -3.73
C ARG A 29 -26.77 4.70 -4.71
N SER A 30 -27.07 3.46 -5.10
CA SER A 30 -28.27 3.08 -5.88
C SER A 30 -29.51 2.80 -5.02
N GLY A 31 -29.48 3.17 -3.73
CA GLY A 31 -30.63 3.11 -2.82
C GLY A 31 -30.86 1.75 -2.16
N GLN A 32 -29.94 0.81 -2.28
CA GLN A 32 -30.04 -0.52 -1.65
C GLN A 32 -29.71 -0.43 -0.14
N ARG A 33 -30.42 -1.16 0.71
CA ARG A 33 -30.05 -1.33 2.12
C ARG A 33 -28.86 -2.29 2.21
N VAL A 34 -27.69 -1.76 2.53
CA VAL A 34 -26.45 -2.53 2.65
C VAL A 34 -26.12 -2.81 4.11
N LEU A 35 -25.82 -4.07 4.43
CA LEU A 35 -25.09 -4.46 5.64
C LEU A 35 -23.65 -4.80 5.25
N HIS A 36 -22.67 -4.15 5.87
CA HIS A 36 -21.26 -4.37 5.62
C HIS A 36 -20.54 -4.76 6.91
N VAL A 37 -20.08 -6.01 7.00
CA VAL A 37 -19.47 -6.59 8.20
C VAL A 37 -18.01 -6.98 7.96
N ASP A 38 -17.21 -6.92 9.03
CA ASP A 38 -15.85 -7.48 9.07
C ASP A 38 -15.61 -8.18 10.40
N SER A 39 -14.96 -9.35 10.36
CA SER A 39 -14.53 -10.06 11.57
C SER A 39 -13.41 -9.32 12.30
N ARG A 40 -12.62 -8.51 11.59
CA ARG A 40 -11.49 -7.76 12.14
C ARG A 40 -11.95 -6.50 12.89
N ASN A 41 -11.08 -5.96 13.75
CA ASN A 41 -11.33 -4.74 14.53
C ASN A 41 -10.95 -3.44 13.80
N TYR A 42 -10.50 -3.53 12.55
CA TYR A 42 -10.12 -2.45 11.63
C TYR A 42 -10.70 -2.70 10.22
N TYR A 43 -10.72 -1.67 9.38
CA TYR A 43 -11.16 -1.74 7.98
C TYR A 43 -10.03 -2.23 7.05
N GLY A 44 -10.41 -2.73 5.88
CA GLY A 44 -9.50 -2.99 4.75
C GLY A 44 -9.12 -4.45 4.56
N GLY A 45 -9.28 -5.33 5.56
CA GLY A 45 -8.81 -6.71 5.47
C GLY A 45 -7.32 -6.77 5.10
N ASN A 46 -6.98 -7.42 3.99
CA ASN A 46 -5.61 -7.45 3.47
C ASN A 46 -5.16 -6.17 2.77
N TRP A 47 -6.04 -5.20 2.55
CA TRP A 47 -5.72 -3.85 2.06
C TRP A 47 -5.39 -2.86 3.19
N ALA A 48 -5.44 -3.29 4.45
CA ALA A 48 -5.28 -2.41 5.61
C ALA A 48 -3.86 -1.80 5.75
N SER A 49 -3.80 -0.66 6.45
CA SER A 49 -2.59 -0.02 6.94
C SER A 49 -2.53 -0.11 8.47
N PHE A 50 -1.31 -0.15 9.03
CA PHE A 50 -1.12 -0.29 10.49
C PHE A 50 -0.14 0.72 11.09
N SER A 51 -0.47 1.22 12.29
CA SER A 51 0.55 1.76 13.20
C SER A 51 1.60 0.70 13.54
N PHE A 52 2.81 1.11 13.93
CA PHE A 52 3.89 0.14 14.20
C PHE A 52 3.50 -0.92 15.25
N SER A 53 2.86 -0.50 16.34
CA SER A 53 2.32 -1.43 17.36
C SER A 53 1.21 -2.34 16.82
N GLY A 54 0.34 -1.81 15.93
CA GLY A 54 -0.70 -2.61 15.28
C GLY A 54 -0.11 -3.67 14.34
N LEU A 55 0.97 -3.33 13.63
CA LEU A 55 1.68 -4.28 12.78
C LEU A 55 2.36 -5.38 13.61
N LEU A 56 2.92 -5.06 14.78
CA LEU A 56 3.46 -6.07 15.70
C LEU A 56 2.36 -7.03 16.21
N SER A 57 1.16 -6.52 16.52
CA SER A 57 0.00 -7.38 16.84
C SER A 57 -0.38 -8.28 15.67
N TRP A 58 -0.48 -7.74 14.46
CA TRP A 58 -0.78 -8.49 13.24
C TRP A 58 0.29 -9.56 12.92
N ILE A 59 1.59 -9.25 13.11
CA ILE A 59 2.68 -10.23 12.96
C ILE A 59 2.47 -11.38 13.95
N LYS A 60 2.19 -11.07 15.21
CA LYS A 60 1.96 -12.07 16.26
C LYS A 60 0.77 -12.98 15.93
N GLU A 61 -0.35 -12.42 15.51
CA GLU A 61 -1.57 -13.16 15.10
C GLU A 61 -1.31 -14.17 13.96
N ASN A 62 -0.39 -13.84 13.04
CA ASN A 62 -0.04 -14.70 11.91
C ASN A 62 1.10 -15.68 12.19
N GLN A 63 1.94 -15.41 13.20
CA GLN A 63 2.97 -16.35 13.69
C GLN A 63 2.41 -17.37 14.69
N GLU A 64 1.44 -16.98 15.52
CA GLU A 64 0.84 -17.86 16.51
C GLU A 64 -0.21 -18.80 15.90
N LYS A 65 0.05 -20.11 16.00
CA LYS A 65 -0.94 -21.15 15.70
C LYS A 65 -2.02 -21.16 16.79
N SER A 66 -2.99 -20.25 16.70
CA SER A 66 -4.19 -20.28 17.54
C SER A 66 -4.84 -21.67 17.44
N GLU A 67 -4.98 -22.35 18.57
CA GLU A 67 -5.78 -23.57 18.67
C GLU A 67 -7.26 -23.23 18.47
N ASN A 68 -8.04 -24.19 17.94
CA ASN A 68 -9.48 -24.00 17.81
C ASN A 68 -10.12 -23.98 19.21
N SER A 69 -10.62 -22.83 19.64
CA SER A 69 -11.63 -22.80 20.70
C SER A 69 -12.93 -23.40 20.14
N ASP A 70 -13.37 -24.53 20.68
CA ASP A 70 -14.67 -25.14 20.38
C ASP A 70 -15.81 -24.21 20.83
N GLU A 71 -16.22 -23.30 19.95
CA GLU A 71 -17.44 -22.53 20.11
C GLU A 71 -18.68 -23.42 19.96
N CYS A 72 -19.71 -23.13 20.75
CA CYS A 72 -20.95 -23.89 20.71
C CYS A 72 -21.65 -23.71 19.34
N GLU A 73 -21.82 -24.80 18.59
CA GLU A 73 -22.49 -24.82 17.28
C GLU A 73 -24.04 -24.73 17.42
N ASP A 74 -24.52 -23.93 18.37
CA ASP A 74 -25.93 -23.70 18.68
C ASP A 74 -26.70 -23.08 17.51
N TRP A 75 -26.01 -22.34 16.65
CA TRP A 75 -26.53 -21.75 15.42
C TRP A 75 -27.15 -22.79 14.46
N LYS A 76 -26.75 -24.07 14.54
CA LYS A 76 -27.36 -25.15 13.73
C LYS A 76 -28.84 -25.37 14.04
N LYS A 77 -29.32 -24.92 15.21
CA LYS A 77 -30.75 -24.96 15.59
C LYS A 77 -31.61 -23.94 14.83
N LEU A 78 -31.01 -22.98 14.14
CA LEU A 78 -31.68 -21.92 13.38
C LEU A 78 -31.92 -22.29 11.90
N ILE A 79 -31.48 -23.48 11.50
CA ILE A 79 -31.59 -24.00 10.13
C ILE A 79 -32.90 -24.78 9.98
N LEU A 80 -33.68 -24.45 8.95
CA LEU A 80 -34.95 -25.12 8.67
C LEU A 80 -34.74 -26.42 7.87
N GLU A 81 -35.71 -27.33 7.88
CA GLU A 81 -35.58 -28.66 7.22
C GLU A 81 -35.32 -28.56 5.71
N ASN A 82 -35.88 -27.55 5.05
CA ASN A 82 -35.70 -27.25 3.62
C ASN A 82 -34.42 -26.45 3.31
N GLU A 83 -33.54 -26.21 4.30
CA GLU A 83 -32.34 -25.38 4.15
C GLU A 83 -31.06 -26.19 4.31
N GLU A 84 -30.02 -25.76 3.61
CA GLU A 84 -28.65 -26.25 3.74
C GLU A 84 -27.72 -25.09 4.10
N VAL A 85 -26.47 -25.42 4.45
CA VAL A 85 -25.54 -24.47 5.04
C VAL A 85 -24.19 -24.52 4.33
N ILE A 86 -23.67 -23.34 4.01
CA ILE A 86 -22.28 -23.16 3.63
C ILE A 86 -21.58 -22.44 4.79
N SER A 87 -20.82 -23.18 5.59
CA SER A 87 -20.01 -22.60 6.66
C SER A 87 -18.95 -21.67 6.09
N LEU A 88 -18.81 -20.49 6.68
CA LEU A 88 -17.72 -19.57 6.38
C LEU A 88 -16.49 -19.91 7.23
N ASN A 89 -15.35 -19.38 6.81
CA ASN A 89 -14.07 -19.61 7.45
C ASN A 89 -13.96 -18.81 8.75
N LYS A 90 -13.60 -19.48 9.85
CA LYS A 90 -13.41 -18.85 11.18
C LYS A 90 -12.01 -18.24 11.36
N LYS A 91 -11.00 -18.65 10.56
CA LYS A 91 -9.61 -18.19 10.67
C LYS A 91 -9.00 -17.86 9.32
N ASP A 92 -8.53 -16.63 9.17
CA ASP A 92 -7.79 -16.18 8.00
C ASP A 92 -6.53 -17.05 7.76
N LYS A 93 -6.30 -17.42 6.49
CA LYS A 93 -5.15 -18.19 5.99
C LYS A 93 -4.64 -17.62 4.66
N THR A 94 -4.67 -16.29 4.53
CA THR A 94 -4.18 -15.57 3.36
C THR A 94 -2.74 -15.08 3.50
N ILE A 95 -2.20 -15.11 4.72
CA ILE A 95 -0.85 -14.65 5.05
C ILE A 95 -0.01 -15.86 5.48
N GLU A 96 1.18 -16.00 4.90
CA GLU A 96 2.11 -17.10 5.15
C GLU A 96 3.55 -16.58 5.29
N HIS A 97 4.43 -17.40 5.89
CA HIS A 97 5.88 -17.14 5.98
C HIS A 97 6.27 -15.76 6.56
N VAL A 98 5.64 -15.36 7.67
CA VAL A 98 5.90 -14.06 8.31
C VAL A 98 7.22 -14.07 9.09
N GLU A 99 8.26 -13.44 8.54
CA GLU A 99 9.59 -13.28 9.14
C GLU A 99 9.87 -11.80 9.44
N ALA A 100 10.17 -11.45 10.69
CA ALA A 100 10.46 -10.08 11.11
C ALA A 100 11.85 -9.96 11.75
N PHE A 101 12.55 -8.86 11.45
CA PHE A 101 13.93 -8.62 11.85
C PHE A 101 14.10 -7.18 12.36
N CYS A 102 14.83 -7.02 13.47
CA CYS A 102 15.24 -5.72 14.00
C CYS A 102 16.75 -5.58 13.91
N PHE A 103 17.21 -4.59 13.16
CA PHE A 103 18.63 -4.29 12.92
C PHE A 103 19.10 -3.01 13.63
N GLY A 104 18.17 -2.21 14.16
CA GLY A 104 18.46 -1.10 15.06
C GLY A 104 19.01 -1.58 16.41
N ASP A 105 19.89 -0.78 17.01
CA ASP A 105 20.45 -1.05 18.35
C ASP A 105 19.31 -1.30 19.36
N GLN A 106 19.38 -2.44 20.05
CA GLN A 106 18.44 -2.78 21.12
C GLN A 106 18.98 -2.23 22.45
N ASP A 107 18.28 -1.23 23.01
CA ASP A 107 18.55 -0.73 24.35
C ASP A 107 18.40 -1.82 25.41
N SER A 108 19.09 -1.65 26.54
CA SER A 108 18.91 -2.54 27.70
C SER A 108 17.44 -2.56 28.14
N ALA A 109 16.86 -3.76 28.27
CA ALA A 109 15.43 -4.05 28.21
C ALA A 109 14.52 -3.53 29.36
N LYS A 110 14.72 -2.31 29.87
CA LYS A 110 13.90 -1.73 30.95
C LYS A 110 12.78 -0.80 30.48
N ASP A 111 12.92 -0.16 29.31
CA ASP A 111 11.94 0.80 28.79
C ASP A 111 11.05 0.24 27.66
N VAL A 112 11.18 -1.05 27.34
CA VAL A 112 10.53 -1.70 26.16
C VAL A 112 9.39 -2.65 26.55
N GLU A 113 9.34 -3.12 27.80
CA GLU A 113 8.33 -4.10 28.25
C GLU A 113 6.91 -3.50 28.39
N GLU A 114 6.76 -2.18 28.46
CA GLU A 114 5.44 -1.52 28.57
C GLU A 114 4.69 -1.40 27.21
N ALA A 115 5.33 -1.77 26.09
CA ALA A 115 4.83 -1.52 24.73
C ALA A 115 4.50 -2.79 23.91
N GLY A 116 4.50 -3.98 24.51
CA GLY A 116 4.08 -5.22 23.85
C GLY A 116 5.07 -5.78 22.82
N ALA A 117 6.38 -5.60 23.04
CA ALA A 117 7.42 -6.13 22.17
C ALA A 117 7.44 -7.67 22.11
N LEU A 118 7.76 -8.21 20.93
CA LEU A 118 8.03 -9.64 20.73
C LEU A 118 9.32 -10.06 21.48
N PRO A 119 9.40 -11.30 22.01
CA PRO A 119 10.67 -11.87 22.46
C PRO A 119 11.72 -11.86 21.33
N LYS A 120 13.01 -11.87 21.71
CA LYS A 120 14.19 -11.79 20.82
C LYS A 120 13.94 -12.37 19.42
N LEU A 121 13.84 -11.48 18.42
CA LEU A 121 13.77 -11.85 17.02
C LEU A 121 15.02 -12.65 16.61
N PRO A 122 14.91 -13.59 15.64
CA PRO A 122 16.06 -14.38 15.19
C PRO A 122 17.19 -13.50 14.68
N VAL A 123 18.43 -13.86 15.05
CA VAL A 123 19.63 -13.24 14.46
C VAL A 123 19.73 -13.67 12.99
N PHE A 124 19.97 -12.71 12.12
CA PHE A 124 20.10 -12.89 10.69
C PHE A 124 21.24 -13.88 10.36
N GLY A 125 20.96 -14.87 9.50
CA GLY A 125 21.98 -15.81 8.98
C GLY A 125 22.10 -17.19 9.67
N ALA A 126 21.27 -17.52 10.66
CA ALA A 126 21.26 -18.88 11.23
C ALA A 126 20.68 -19.90 10.23
N SER A 127 21.54 -20.73 9.63
CA SER A 127 21.11 -21.86 8.79
C SER A 127 20.31 -22.88 9.61
N GLY A 128 19.13 -23.27 9.12
CA GLY A 128 18.30 -24.26 9.79
C GLY A 128 19.01 -25.62 9.93
N ALA A 129 19.24 -26.03 11.17
CA ALA A 129 19.55 -27.41 11.54
C ALA A 129 18.48 -27.89 12.52
N GLU A 130 17.70 -28.89 12.12
CA GLU A 130 16.67 -29.50 12.95
C GLU A 130 17.28 -30.15 14.20
N GLY A 131 16.59 -30.03 15.34
CA GLY A 131 17.08 -30.56 16.62
C GLY A 131 15.96 -30.70 17.64
N VAL A 132 15.12 -31.73 17.48
CA VAL A 132 14.08 -32.09 18.45
C VAL A 132 14.73 -32.49 19.78
N ALA A 133 14.62 -31.64 20.80
CA ALA A 133 15.04 -31.97 22.16
C ALA A 133 13.99 -32.89 22.82
N GLN A 134 14.32 -34.18 22.99
CA GLN A 134 13.57 -35.11 23.82
C GLN A 134 14.08 -35.13 25.27
N ASP A 135 13.21 -35.54 26.19
CA ASP A 135 13.41 -35.59 27.65
C ASP A 135 14.70 -36.30 28.11
N PRO A 136 15.42 -35.75 29.12
CA PRO A 136 16.58 -36.39 29.71
C PRO A 136 16.18 -37.33 30.87
N ASN A 137 15.85 -38.60 30.58
CA ASN A 137 15.76 -39.63 31.63
C ASN A 137 15.88 -41.08 31.12
N LYS A 138 17.12 -41.57 30.96
CA LYS A 138 17.50 -42.97 31.28
C LYS A 138 19.02 -43.22 31.23
N GLU A 139 19.46 -44.18 32.03
CA GLU A 139 20.87 -44.46 32.34
C GLU A 139 21.59 -45.32 31.28
N CYS A 140 22.94 -45.32 31.37
CA CYS A 140 23.89 -45.96 30.46
C CYS A 140 23.84 -47.51 30.49
N PRO A 141 24.55 -48.21 29.57
CA PRO A 141 25.98 -48.51 29.81
C PRO A 141 26.91 -48.41 28.57
N PRO A 142 28.25 -48.41 28.75
CA PRO A 142 29.23 -48.16 27.69
C PRO A 142 29.76 -49.43 27.00
N LEU A 143 30.31 -49.31 25.79
CA LEU A 143 31.21 -50.33 25.21
C LEU A 143 32.21 -49.76 24.17
N ASP A 144 33.47 -50.03 24.48
CA ASP A 144 34.75 -49.92 23.77
C ASP A 144 34.84 -49.96 22.22
N SER A 145 35.92 -49.29 21.76
CA SER A 145 36.99 -49.80 20.86
C SER A 145 37.19 -49.24 19.43
N ALA A 146 38.44 -48.77 19.24
CA ALA A 146 39.37 -49.08 18.14
C ALA A 146 39.23 -48.45 16.72
N VAL A 147 40.07 -47.42 16.51
CA VAL A 147 41.20 -47.38 15.53
C VAL A 147 40.99 -47.91 14.10
N ALA A 148 41.20 -47.03 13.11
CA ALA A 148 42.00 -47.32 11.91
C ALA A 148 42.59 -46.04 11.26
N ARG A 149 43.85 -46.10 10.81
CA ARG A 149 44.56 -45.10 9.99
C ARG A 149 44.75 -45.63 8.56
N ALA A 150 44.77 -44.73 7.58
CA ALA A 150 45.64 -44.73 6.37
C ALA A 150 45.59 -43.28 5.82
N GLU A 151 46.70 -42.54 5.64
CA GLU A 151 47.80 -42.71 4.67
C GLU A 151 47.36 -42.64 3.19
N SER A 152 48.05 -41.99 2.27
CA SER A 152 49.10 -40.93 2.29
C SER A 152 49.37 -40.48 0.83
N CYS A 153 50.07 -39.35 0.63
CA CYS A 153 51.08 -39.06 -0.44
C CYS A 153 51.08 -37.60 -0.93
N GLU A 154 52.19 -36.91 -0.70
CA GLU A 154 52.67 -35.77 -1.50
C GLU A 154 53.46 -36.29 -2.74
N PRO A 155 54.09 -35.41 -3.57
CA PRO A 155 55.40 -34.86 -3.19
C PRO A 155 55.66 -33.36 -3.50
N GLU A 156 56.48 -32.78 -2.61
CA GLU A 156 57.51 -31.72 -2.77
C GLU A 156 58.19 -31.59 -4.16
N LYS A 157 58.97 -30.56 -4.56
CA LYS A 157 59.42 -29.21 -4.08
C LYS A 157 60.23 -28.54 -5.22
N ALA A 158 60.43 -27.22 -5.21
CA ALA A 158 61.76 -26.55 -5.28
C ALA A 158 61.68 -25.01 -5.49
N ALA A 159 62.59 -24.26 -4.85
CA ALA A 159 62.87 -22.84 -5.09
C ALA A 159 63.98 -22.67 -6.16
N SER A 160 64.56 -21.52 -6.54
CA SER A 160 64.60 -20.09 -6.12
C SER A 160 65.10 -19.25 -7.34
N VAL A 161 65.17 -17.91 -7.42
CA VAL A 161 66.15 -16.94 -6.83
C VAL A 161 65.89 -15.54 -7.48
N ASP A 162 65.96 -14.44 -6.70
CA ASP A 162 66.23 -12.99 -7.00
C ASP A 162 65.54 -12.26 -8.20
N THR A 163 65.37 -10.92 -8.26
CA THR A 163 66.11 -9.78 -7.65
C THR A 163 65.22 -8.52 -7.51
N ALA A 164 65.65 -7.54 -6.69
CA ALA A 164 65.03 -6.21 -6.53
C ALA A 164 65.68 -5.14 -7.47
N SER A 165 65.35 -3.83 -7.52
CA SER A 165 64.52 -2.92 -6.67
C SER A 165 64.18 -1.61 -7.44
N THR A 166 63.60 -0.60 -6.76
CA THR A 166 63.44 0.86 -7.05
C THR A 166 62.06 1.29 -7.56
N VAL A 167 61.23 2.11 -6.87
CA VAL A 167 61.42 3.44 -6.22
C VAL A 167 61.68 4.55 -7.23
N GLU A 168 60.68 5.40 -7.48
CA GLU A 168 60.86 6.85 -7.54
C GLU A 168 59.54 7.58 -7.22
N GLU A 169 59.68 8.81 -6.73
CA GLU A 169 58.66 9.56 -5.97
C GLU A 169 58.40 10.92 -6.65
N ASN A 170 57.13 11.36 -6.64
CA ASN A 170 56.67 12.73 -6.41
C ASN A 170 56.84 13.92 -7.40
N ASP A 171 55.82 14.77 -7.27
CA ASP A 171 55.74 16.24 -7.36
C ASP A 171 55.86 17.01 -8.68
N THR A 172 54.77 17.72 -9.00
CA THR A 172 54.83 19.09 -9.55
C THR A 172 53.57 19.89 -9.17
N GLU A 173 53.67 20.79 -8.19
CA GLU A 173 52.73 21.92 -8.01
C GLU A 173 53.14 23.09 -8.91
N VAL A 174 52.18 23.80 -9.54
CA VAL A 174 52.38 25.20 -9.99
C VAL A 174 51.09 26.03 -9.85
N ASN A 175 51.18 27.04 -8.98
CA ASN A 175 50.43 28.31 -8.85
C ASN A 175 49.18 28.67 -9.67
N CYS A 176 48.28 29.35 -8.95
CA CYS A 176 47.22 30.24 -9.47
C CYS A 176 47.77 31.64 -9.81
N GLU A 177 47.11 32.38 -10.73
CA GLU A 177 47.00 33.85 -10.70
C GLU A 177 45.61 34.31 -11.24
N ASN A 178 45.32 35.62 -11.21
CA ASN A 178 44.01 36.23 -10.92
C ASN A 178 43.54 37.25 -12.00
N GLU A 179 42.51 38.08 -11.66
CA GLU A 179 41.96 39.26 -12.40
C GLU A 179 40.77 38.98 -13.37
N GLY A 180 39.67 39.76 -13.45
CA GLY A 180 39.19 40.84 -12.57
C GLY A 180 38.07 41.75 -13.16
N SER A 181 36.90 41.87 -12.49
CA SER A 181 35.93 43.01 -12.52
C SER A 181 35.12 43.30 -13.84
N PRO A 182 34.15 44.27 -13.94
CA PRO A 182 33.67 45.27 -12.95
C PRO A 182 32.14 45.63 -12.87
N SER A 183 31.78 46.45 -11.86
CA SER A 183 30.64 47.42 -11.78
C SER A 183 29.18 46.89 -11.59
N VAL A 184 28.18 47.59 -11.01
CA VAL A 184 27.91 49.04 -10.74
C VAL A 184 27.22 49.26 -9.36
N SER A 185 27.27 50.51 -8.85
CA SER A 185 26.68 51.09 -7.62
C SER A 185 25.15 51.38 -7.69
N SER A 186 24.38 51.98 -6.75
CA SER A 186 24.57 52.69 -5.44
C SER A 186 23.19 53.00 -4.76
N SER A 187 23.22 53.57 -3.54
CA SER A 187 22.14 54.21 -2.72
C SER A 187 21.20 53.25 -1.96
N GLU A 188 21.06 53.25 -0.62
CA GLU A 188 21.16 54.21 0.52
C GLU A 188 19.79 54.66 1.06
N SER A 189 19.43 54.16 2.25
CA SER A 189 18.81 54.98 3.31
C SER A 189 18.95 54.32 4.70
N ALA A 190 19.76 54.96 5.55
CA ALA A 190 19.75 54.94 7.03
C ALA A 190 18.34 54.92 7.68
N LEU A 191 18.11 54.54 8.95
CA LEU A 191 18.92 54.09 10.11
C LEU A 191 17.95 53.56 11.18
N ASP A 192 18.30 52.50 11.94
CA ASP A 192 18.12 52.49 13.40
C ASP A 192 19.06 51.45 14.06
N LEU A 193 19.51 51.73 15.29
CA LEU A 193 20.57 50.99 16.00
C LEU A 193 20.09 50.53 17.38
N GLY A 194 19.34 49.43 17.41
CA GLY A 194 19.00 48.70 18.64
C GLY A 194 20.03 47.61 18.95
N LYS A 195 20.72 47.72 20.10
CA LYS A 195 21.68 46.71 20.56
C LYS A 195 21.03 45.36 20.81
N ALA A 196 21.58 44.30 20.21
CA ALA A 196 21.46 42.93 20.69
C ALA A 196 22.87 42.31 20.76
N GLU A 197 23.15 41.54 21.81
CA GLU A 197 24.48 40.98 22.05
C GLU A 197 24.79 39.85 21.07
N ALA A 198 26.05 39.78 20.63
CA ALA A 198 26.51 38.73 19.72
C ALA A 198 26.65 37.40 20.45
N ALA A 199 25.69 36.50 20.24
CA ALA A 199 25.89 35.07 20.50
C ALA A 199 26.53 34.42 19.26
N PRO A 200 27.61 33.62 19.40
CA PRO A 200 28.24 32.97 18.26
C PRO A 200 27.28 31.96 17.62
N SER A 201 27.02 32.12 16.32
CA SER A 201 26.23 31.17 15.54
C SER A 201 27.08 29.97 15.16
N GLU A 202 27.34 29.09 16.13
CA GLU A 202 27.82 27.75 15.84
C GLU A 202 26.69 26.95 15.18
N VAL A 203 26.67 26.96 13.85
CA VAL A 203 25.98 25.93 13.07
C VAL A 203 26.79 24.65 13.23
N SER A 204 26.60 23.94 14.34
CA SER A 204 27.10 22.59 14.48
C SER A 204 26.38 21.72 13.45
N ALA A 205 27.16 21.13 12.54
CA ALA A 205 26.67 20.03 11.73
C ALA A 205 26.30 18.91 12.70
N GLN A 206 25.00 18.71 12.93
CA GLN A 206 24.55 17.60 13.77
C GLN A 206 24.90 16.31 13.06
N GLU A 207 25.75 15.50 13.69
CA GLU A 207 25.97 14.12 13.27
C GLU A 207 24.60 13.42 13.13
N PRO A 208 24.42 12.57 12.09
CA PRO A 208 23.13 11.94 11.84
C PRO A 208 22.72 11.12 13.07
N LYS A 209 21.63 11.53 13.73
CA LYS A 209 21.15 10.91 14.97
C LYS A 209 20.83 9.45 14.70
N LYS A 210 21.63 8.55 15.26
CA LYS A 210 21.46 7.11 15.10
C LYS A 210 20.08 6.70 15.64
N ILE A 211 19.17 6.34 14.72
CA ILE A 211 17.81 5.95 15.09
C ILE A 211 17.83 4.60 15.79
N MET A 212 17.16 4.52 16.94
CA MET A 212 17.12 3.36 17.83
C MET A 212 15.73 2.70 17.82
N TYR A 213 15.65 1.41 18.13
CA TYR A 213 14.36 0.69 18.12
C TYR A 213 13.34 1.27 19.11
N SER A 214 13.82 1.72 20.28
CA SER A 214 13.03 2.42 21.31
C SER A 214 12.34 3.68 20.76
N GLN A 215 12.98 4.40 19.83
CA GLN A 215 12.40 5.58 19.17
C GLN A 215 11.31 5.19 18.16
N ILE A 216 11.52 4.12 17.37
CA ILE A 216 10.53 3.61 16.41
C ILE A 216 9.25 3.18 17.15
N VAL A 217 9.40 2.47 18.28
CA VAL A 217 8.28 2.07 19.13
C VAL A 217 7.54 3.29 19.69
N ARG A 218 8.27 4.28 20.24
CA ARG A 218 7.67 5.51 20.80
C ARG A 218 6.91 6.33 19.76
N GLU A 219 7.48 6.49 18.57
CA GLU A 219 6.86 7.18 17.43
C GLU A 219 5.91 6.28 16.62
N GLY A 220 5.53 5.10 17.13
CA GLY A 220 4.79 4.07 16.38
C GLY A 220 3.45 4.52 15.77
N ARG A 221 2.83 5.59 16.30
CA ARG A 221 1.62 6.25 15.75
C ARG A 221 1.90 7.28 14.64
N ARG A 222 3.16 7.43 14.20
CA ARG A 222 3.55 8.17 12.98
C ARG A 222 3.67 7.24 11.77
N PHE A 223 3.67 5.94 12.02
CA PHE A 223 3.66 4.93 10.97
C PHE A 223 2.23 4.60 10.54
N ASN A 224 2.04 4.41 9.24
CA ASN A 224 0.86 3.80 8.63
C ASN A 224 1.37 2.86 7.55
N ILE A 225 1.55 1.60 7.91
CA ILE A 225 2.28 0.60 7.14
C ILE A 225 1.30 -0.23 6.34
N ASP A 226 1.27 -0.01 5.03
CA ASP A 226 0.40 -0.74 4.11
C ASP A 226 0.84 -2.21 3.93
N LEU A 227 -0.11 -3.14 4.08
CA LEU A 227 0.10 -4.51 3.62
C LEU A 227 0.24 -4.56 2.09
N VAL A 228 -0.48 -3.71 1.36
CA VAL A 228 -0.49 -3.63 -0.12
C VAL A 228 0.35 -2.45 -0.61
N SER A 229 1.40 -2.74 -1.36
CA SER A 229 2.21 -1.70 -2.02
C SER A 229 1.77 -1.51 -3.46
N LYS A 230 1.08 -0.40 -3.71
CA LYS A 230 0.54 0.02 -5.01
C LYS A 230 0.66 1.54 -5.17
N LEU A 231 0.53 2.01 -6.40
CA LEU A 231 0.43 3.43 -6.75
C LEU A 231 -0.86 3.73 -7.51
N LEU A 232 -1.38 4.93 -7.33
CA LEU A 232 -2.52 5.43 -8.09
C LEU A 232 -2.02 6.08 -9.39
N TYR A 233 -2.31 5.47 -10.54
CA TYR A 233 -2.09 6.13 -11.82
C TYR A 233 -2.91 7.42 -11.90
N SER A 234 -2.33 8.50 -12.44
CA SER A 234 -3.04 9.77 -12.59
C SER A 234 -4.24 9.68 -13.55
N ARG A 235 -4.26 8.73 -14.50
CA ARG A 235 -5.43 8.34 -15.29
C ARG A 235 -5.64 6.83 -15.19
N GLY A 236 -6.86 6.40 -14.88
CA GLY A 236 -7.14 5.00 -14.60
C GLY A 236 -8.38 4.83 -13.73
N LEU A 237 -8.88 3.61 -13.68
CA LEU A 237 -10.23 3.33 -13.19
C LEU A 237 -10.47 3.83 -11.76
N LEU A 238 -9.49 3.67 -10.86
CA LEU A 238 -9.66 4.13 -9.48
C LEU A 238 -9.66 5.65 -9.32
N ILE A 239 -8.75 6.38 -9.97
CA ILE A 239 -8.72 7.86 -9.85
C ILE A 239 -9.96 8.47 -10.51
N ASP A 240 -10.38 7.94 -11.66
CA ASP A 240 -11.54 8.45 -12.37
C ASP A 240 -12.84 8.09 -11.60
N LEU A 241 -12.91 6.93 -10.93
CA LEU A 241 -13.98 6.57 -9.98
C LEU A 241 -14.00 7.46 -8.73
N LEU A 242 -12.85 7.72 -8.10
CA LEU A 242 -12.72 8.57 -6.91
C LEU A 242 -13.22 10.00 -7.20
N ILE A 243 -12.93 10.52 -8.39
CA ILE A 243 -13.42 11.82 -8.87
C ILE A 243 -14.93 11.74 -9.16
N LYS A 244 -15.38 10.78 -9.99
CA LYS A 244 -16.80 10.62 -10.37
C LYS A 244 -17.73 10.53 -9.17
N SER A 245 -17.36 9.73 -8.18
CA SER A 245 -18.14 9.48 -6.97
C SER A 245 -18.00 10.56 -5.88
N ASN A 246 -17.15 11.57 -6.09
CA ASN A 246 -16.76 12.57 -5.09
C ASN A 246 -16.17 11.97 -3.78
N VAL A 247 -15.70 10.72 -3.82
CA VAL A 247 -14.98 10.03 -2.74
C VAL A 247 -13.57 10.60 -2.56
N SER A 248 -13.01 11.21 -3.60
CA SER A 248 -11.74 11.96 -3.56
C SER A 248 -11.70 13.08 -2.50
N ARG A 249 -12.84 13.51 -1.96
CA ARG A 249 -12.92 14.49 -0.86
C ARG A 249 -12.50 13.92 0.51
N TYR A 250 -12.34 12.61 0.62
CA TYR A 250 -11.99 11.93 1.88
C TYR A 250 -10.49 11.60 2.02
N ALA A 251 -9.68 11.83 0.97
CA ALA A 251 -8.25 11.56 0.97
C ALA A 251 -7.47 12.65 0.25
N GLU A 252 -6.26 12.92 0.73
CA GLU A 252 -5.27 13.77 0.04
C GLU A 252 -4.21 12.90 -0.63
N PHE A 253 -3.51 13.44 -1.64
CA PHE A 253 -2.54 12.69 -2.43
C PHE A 253 -1.22 13.46 -2.60
N LYS A 254 -0.11 12.74 -2.46
CA LYS A 254 1.24 13.21 -2.81
C LYS A 254 1.65 12.65 -4.17
N ASN A 255 2.28 13.46 -5.02
CA ASN A 255 2.89 12.98 -6.26
C ASN A 255 4.06 12.03 -5.96
N ALA A 256 4.18 10.93 -6.72
CA ALA A 256 5.48 10.29 -6.87
C ALA A 256 6.37 11.23 -7.70
N THR A 257 7.58 11.51 -7.21
CA THR A 257 8.47 12.52 -7.79
C THR A 257 9.60 11.91 -8.61
N ARG A 258 9.95 10.64 -8.35
CA ARG A 258 11.05 9.94 -9.02
C ARG A 258 10.60 8.59 -9.56
N ILE A 259 11.06 8.27 -10.77
CA ILE A 259 11.11 6.92 -11.31
C ILE A 259 12.57 6.55 -11.42
N LEU A 260 12.94 5.40 -10.89
CA LEU A 260 14.30 4.91 -10.77
C LEU A 260 14.43 3.59 -11.52
N ALA A 261 15.61 3.33 -12.07
CA ALA A 261 15.99 2.06 -12.66
C ALA A 261 17.18 1.47 -11.89
N PHE A 262 17.21 0.15 -11.75
CA PHE A 262 18.41 -0.57 -11.34
C PHE A 262 19.14 -1.08 -12.58
N ARG A 263 20.44 -0.77 -12.69
CA ARG A 263 21.29 -1.23 -13.78
C ARG A 263 22.75 -1.27 -13.34
N GLU A 264 23.47 -2.33 -13.71
CA GLU A 264 24.93 -2.46 -13.48
C GLU A 264 25.34 -2.18 -12.01
N GLY A 265 24.50 -2.60 -11.07
CA GLY A 265 24.71 -2.42 -9.63
C GLY A 265 24.30 -1.04 -9.07
N LYS A 266 23.86 -0.11 -9.92
CA LYS A 266 23.55 1.27 -9.53
C LYS A 266 22.05 1.59 -9.68
N VAL A 267 21.58 2.48 -8.80
CA VAL A 267 20.25 3.11 -8.88
C VAL A 267 20.39 4.42 -9.63
N GLU A 268 19.60 4.62 -10.69
CA GLU A 268 19.62 5.86 -11.47
C GLU A 268 18.22 6.41 -11.74
N GLN A 269 18.07 7.74 -11.80
CA GLN A 269 16.79 8.38 -12.09
C GLN A 269 16.48 8.37 -13.58
N VAL A 270 15.31 7.86 -13.94
CA VAL A 270 14.82 7.77 -15.32
C VAL A 270 14.17 9.09 -15.74
N PRO A 271 14.55 9.68 -16.89
CA PRO A 271 13.91 10.87 -17.42
C PRO A 271 12.40 10.67 -17.68
N CYS A 272 11.55 11.45 -17.02
CA CYS A 272 10.09 11.32 -17.09
C CYS A 272 9.43 12.36 -18.02
N SER A 273 10.09 13.48 -18.29
CA SER A 273 9.58 14.56 -19.14
C SER A 273 10.46 14.81 -20.39
N ARG A 274 9.92 15.55 -21.37
CA ARG A 274 10.71 16.05 -22.52
C ARG A 274 11.89 16.92 -22.08
N ALA A 275 11.74 17.68 -20.99
CA ALA A 275 12.81 18.48 -20.42
C ALA A 275 13.86 17.58 -19.73
N ASP A 276 13.44 16.53 -19.03
CA ASP A 276 14.35 15.58 -18.37
C ASP A 276 15.18 14.82 -19.43
N VAL A 277 14.55 14.38 -20.51
CA VAL A 277 15.25 13.71 -21.63
C VAL A 277 16.25 14.67 -22.27
N PHE A 278 15.91 15.96 -22.41
CA PHE A 278 16.84 16.97 -22.92
C PHE A 278 18.02 17.20 -21.96
N ASN A 279 17.76 17.32 -20.65
CA ASN A 279 18.75 17.61 -19.61
C ASN A 279 19.60 16.40 -19.18
N SER A 280 19.15 15.17 -19.46
CA SER A 280 19.85 13.93 -19.07
C SER A 280 21.28 13.90 -19.62
N ARG A 281 22.25 13.62 -18.74
CA ARG A 281 23.66 13.43 -19.12
C ARG A 281 23.99 11.97 -19.45
N GLN A 282 23.10 11.03 -19.10
CA GLN A 282 23.27 9.59 -19.34
C GLN A 282 22.93 9.18 -20.78
N LEU A 283 22.00 9.89 -21.43
CA LEU A 283 21.56 9.58 -22.79
C LEU A 283 22.37 10.38 -23.83
N THR A 284 22.88 9.71 -24.86
CA THR A 284 23.48 10.39 -26.01
C THR A 284 22.43 11.17 -26.83
N MET A 285 22.83 12.17 -27.61
CA MET A 285 21.90 12.92 -28.48
C MET A 285 21.16 12.01 -29.49
N VAL A 286 21.79 10.91 -29.91
CA VAL A 286 21.22 9.91 -30.81
C VAL A 286 20.13 9.11 -30.08
N GLU A 287 20.41 8.64 -28.86
CA GLU A 287 19.44 7.93 -28.01
C GLU A 287 18.25 8.81 -27.63
N LYS A 288 18.46 10.08 -27.27
CA LYS A 288 17.38 11.05 -27.01
C LYS A 288 16.41 11.13 -28.21
N ARG A 289 16.94 11.13 -29.43
CA ARG A 289 16.13 11.14 -30.67
C ARG A 289 15.41 9.81 -30.90
N MET A 290 16.08 8.68 -30.65
CA MET A 290 15.49 7.33 -30.78
C MET A 290 14.33 7.14 -29.79
N LEU A 291 14.55 7.49 -28.52
CA LEU A 291 13.55 7.45 -27.45
C LEU A 291 12.34 8.33 -27.80
N MET A 292 12.55 9.62 -28.08
CA MET A 292 11.44 10.52 -28.40
C MET A 292 10.64 10.07 -29.62
N LYS A 293 11.29 9.54 -30.66
CA LYS A 293 10.58 8.96 -31.81
C LYS A 293 9.72 7.75 -31.40
N PHE A 294 10.27 6.84 -30.61
CA PHE A 294 9.56 5.64 -30.18
C PHE A 294 8.39 5.95 -29.22
N LEU A 295 8.59 6.84 -28.23
CA LEU A 295 7.51 7.25 -27.33
C LEU A 295 6.37 7.98 -28.07
N THR A 296 6.69 8.76 -29.12
CA THR A 296 5.67 9.37 -29.99
C THR A 296 4.86 8.29 -30.73
N PHE A 297 5.54 7.28 -31.30
CA PHE A 297 4.85 6.11 -31.87
C PHE A 297 3.98 5.39 -30.84
N CYS A 298 4.43 5.21 -29.59
CA CYS A 298 3.64 4.55 -28.55
C CYS A 298 2.38 5.30 -28.10
N LEU A 299 2.31 6.63 -28.25
CA LEU A 299 1.09 7.39 -27.95
C LEU A 299 -0.04 7.08 -28.94
N ASP A 300 0.32 6.94 -30.22
CA ASP A 300 -0.60 6.79 -31.35
C ASP A 300 -0.46 5.43 -32.07
N TYR A 301 0.05 4.39 -31.39
CA TYR A 301 0.42 3.12 -32.02
C TYR A 301 -0.77 2.46 -32.76
N GLU A 302 -2.00 2.68 -32.31
CA GLU A 302 -3.23 2.18 -32.93
C GLU A 302 -3.46 2.73 -34.34
N GLN A 303 -2.92 3.91 -34.66
CA GLN A 303 -2.95 4.53 -35.99
C GLN A 303 -1.92 3.93 -36.95
N HIS A 304 -0.98 3.11 -36.43
CA HIS A 304 0.14 2.51 -37.14
C HIS A 304 0.16 0.97 -36.97
N PRO A 305 -0.91 0.24 -37.38
CA PRO A 305 -0.98 -1.21 -37.20
C PRO A 305 0.13 -1.95 -37.95
N ASP A 306 0.50 -1.47 -39.14
CA ASP A 306 1.58 -1.96 -39.99
C ASP A 306 2.94 -2.02 -39.27
N GLU A 307 3.17 -1.15 -38.29
CA GLU A 307 4.41 -1.09 -37.53
C GLU A 307 4.54 -2.18 -36.44
N PHE A 308 3.48 -2.91 -36.08
CA PHE A 308 3.55 -3.95 -35.04
C PHE A 308 2.71 -5.21 -35.29
N GLN A 309 1.89 -5.25 -36.36
CA GLN A 309 1.00 -6.37 -36.69
C GLN A 309 1.72 -7.72 -36.69
N ASP A 310 2.89 -7.79 -37.34
CA ASP A 310 3.68 -9.02 -37.49
C ASP A 310 4.26 -9.54 -36.17
N TYR A 311 4.32 -8.68 -35.15
CA TYR A 311 4.87 -8.97 -33.83
C TYR A 311 3.80 -9.16 -32.75
N LYS A 312 2.51 -9.23 -33.11
CA LYS A 312 1.40 -9.41 -32.16
C LYS A 312 1.54 -10.65 -31.27
N ASN A 313 2.10 -11.73 -31.80
CA ASN A 313 2.34 -13.00 -31.09
C ASN A 313 3.72 -13.07 -30.43
N SER A 314 4.57 -12.06 -30.61
CA SER A 314 5.88 -11.94 -29.96
C SER A 314 5.75 -11.27 -28.60
N THR A 315 6.77 -11.43 -27.74
CA THR A 315 6.86 -10.66 -26.50
C THR A 315 7.22 -9.20 -26.80
N PHE A 316 6.81 -8.28 -25.92
CA PHE A 316 7.15 -6.86 -26.07
C PHE A 316 8.67 -6.64 -26.07
N ALA A 317 9.42 -7.42 -25.30
CA ALA A 317 10.89 -7.39 -25.32
C ALA A 317 11.49 -7.83 -26.68
N GLN A 318 10.93 -8.86 -27.31
CA GLN A 318 11.31 -9.26 -28.67
C GLN A 318 11.00 -8.14 -29.68
N PHE A 319 9.84 -7.50 -29.58
CA PHE A 319 9.48 -6.36 -30.43
C PHE A 319 10.43 -5.17 -30.23
N LEU A 320 10.78 -4.81 -28.99
CA LEU A 320 11.75 -3.73 -28.70
C LEU A 320 13.12 -4.00 -29.35
N ARG A 321 13.58 -5.27 -29.39
CA ARG A 321 14.83 -5.67 -30.07
C ARG A 321 14.79 -5.50 -31.60
N THR A 322 13.61 -5.56 -32.23
CA THR A 322 13.47 -5.29 -33.67
C THR A 322 13.45 -3.80 -34.01
N ARG A 323 13.26 -2.94 -33.01
CA ARG A 323 13.25 -1.48 -33.21
C ARG A 323 14.66 -0.90 -33.13
N LYS A 324 14.82 0.28 -33.73
CA LYS A 324 16.07 1.06 -33.68
C LYS A 324 16.22 1.73 -32.31
N LEU A 325 16.47 0.91 -31.29
CA LEU A 325 16.66 1.27 -29.87
C LEU A 325 17.95 0.63 -29.35
N THR A 326 18.76 1.35 -28.58
CA THR A 326 19.93 0.76 -27.89
C THR A 326 19.46 -0.14 -26.75
N PRO A 327 20.27 -1.12 -26.29
CA PRO A 327 19.92 -1.97 -25.15
C PRO A 327 19.53 -1.16 -23.89
N SER A 328 20.23 -0.03 -23.67
CA SER A 328 19.91 0.97 -22.63
C SER A 328 18.47 1.48 -22.72
N LEU A 329 18.03 1.90 -23.92
CA LEU A 329 16.66 2.37 -24.13
C LEU A 329 15.63 1.25 -24.01
N GLN A 330 15.95 0.05 -24.49
CA GLN A 330 15.07 -1.13 -24.37
C GLN A 330 14.81 -1.45 -22.88
N HIS A 331 15.85 -1.40 -22.04
CA HIS A 331 15.77 -1.58 -20.58
C HIS A 331 14.84 -0.56 -19.92
N PHE A 332 15.05 0.73 -20.15
CA PHE A 332 14.20 1.79 -19.58
C PHE A 332 12.74 1.69 -20.04
N ILE A 333 12.50 1.43 -21.33
CA ILE A 333 11.15 1.29 -21.88
C ILE A 333 10.44 0.08 -21.26
N LEU A 334 11.11 -1.07 -21.17
CA LEU A 334 10.52 -2.31 -20.67
C LEU A 334 10.25 -2.26 -19.16
N HIS A 335 11.25 -1.86 -18.36
CA HIS A 335 11.20 -1.98 -16.91
C HIS A 335 10.72 -0.72 -16.19
N SER A 336 10.97 0.48 -16.73
CA SER A 336 10.66 1.75 -16.03
C SER A 336 9.44 2.50 -16.60
N ILE A 337 9.10 2.28 -17.87
CA ILE A 337 7.95 2.93 -18.53
C ILE A 337 6.76 1.96 -18.66
N ALA A 338 6.98 0.79 -19.28
CA ALA A 338 5.93 -0.23 -19.40
C ALA A 338 5.73 -1.01 -18.09
N MET A 339 6.81 -1.27 -17.35
CA MET A 339 6.85 -2.07 -16.12
C MET A 339 6.17 -3.45 -16.30
N VAL A 340 6.56 -4.17 -17.36
CA VAL A 340 6.00 -5.48 -17.71
C VAL A 340 7.04 -6.59 -17.70
N SER A 341 6.59 -7.85 -17.54
CA SER A 341 7.44 -9.04 -17.68
C SER A 341 8.09 -9.10 -19.07
N GLU A 342 9.38 -9.45 -19.12
CA GLU A 342 10.11 -9.65 -20.37
C GLU A 342 9.60 -10.89 -21.14
N THR A 343 9.24 -11.95 -20.41
CA THR A 343 8.92 -13.27 -20.94
C THR A 343 7.45 -13.40 -21.32
N ASP A 344 6.53 -12.78 -20.56
CA ASP A 344 5.10 -13.14 -20.61
C ASP A 344 4.21 -12.02 -21.18
N CYS A 345 4.77 -10.82 -21.38
CA CYS A 345 4.01 -9.69 -21.92
C CYS A 345 4.04 -9.67 -23.45
N SER A 346 2.88 -9.76 -24.09
CA SER A 346 2.75 -9.61 -25.54
C SER A 346 3.00 -8.17 -26.00
N THR A 347 3.46 -8.00 -27.24
CA THR A 347 3.72 -6.69 -27.86
C THR A 347 2.58 -5.68 -27.64
N VAL A 348 1.33 -6.11 -27.80
CA VAL A 348 0.16 -5.23 -27.65
C VAL A 348 -0.02 -4.77 -26.20
N LYS A 349 0.15 -5.65 -25.22
CA LYS A 349 0.05 -5.29 -23.80
C LYS A 349 1.16 -4.32 -23.38
N GLY A 350 2.38 -4.53 -23.88
CA GLY A 350 3.51 -3.61 -23.61
C GLY A 350 3.31 -2.23 -24.24
N LEU A 351 2.77 -2.15 -25.46
CA LEU A 351 2.38 -0.88 -26.10
C LEU A 351 1.26 -0.18 -25.33
N GLN A 352 0.22 -0.91 -24.88
CA GLN A 352 -0.85 -0.37 -24.04
C GLN A 352 -0.34 0.18 -22.70
N ALA A 353 0.55 -0.54 -22.02
CA ALA A 353 1.17 -0.09 -20.78
C ALA A 353 2.01 1.19 -21.00
N THR A 354 2.85 1.19 -22.03
CA THR A 354 3.66 2.36 -22.43
C THR A 354 2.77 3.56 -22.73
N ARG A 355 1.67 3.38 -23.48
CA ARG A 355 0.70 4.44 -23.79
C ARG A 355 0.01 4.98 -22.53
N LYS A 356 -0.49 4.10 -21.65
CA LYS A 356 -1.14 4.48 -20.38
C LYS A 356 -0.20 5.33 -19.52
N PHE A 357 1.05 4.89 -19.37
CA PHE A 357 2.08 5.64 -18.66
C PHE A 357 2.26 7.05 -19.25
N LEU A 358 2.48 7.16 -20.57
CA LEU A 358 2.72 8.44 -21.23
C LEU A 358 1.51 9.40 -21.14
N GLN A 359 0.28 8.89 -21.21
CA GLN A 359 -0.94 9.67 -21.04
C GLN A 359 -1.15 10.20 -19.60
N CYS A 360 -0.54 9.55 -18.62
CA CYS A 360 -0.62 9.92 -17.21
C CYS A 360 0.41 11.00 -16.80
N LEU A 361 1.51 11.15 -17.54
CA LEU A 361 2.53 12.17 -17.27
C LEU A 361 1.93 13.58 -17.33
N GLY A 362 2.31 14.44 -16.38
CA GLY A 362 1.92 15.85 -16.39
C GLY A 362 0.49 16.17 -15.95
N ARG A 363 -0.36 15.19 -15.57
CA ARG A 363 -1.73 15.48 -15.07
C ARG A 363 -1.73 16.18 -13.70
N TYR A 364 -0.86 15.75 -12.79
CA TYR A 364 -0.70 16.32 -11.44
C TYR A 364 0.77 16.58 -11.03
N GLY A 365 1.72 15.96 -11.72
CA GLY A 365 3.16 16.04 -11.44
C GLY A 365 4.00 15.57 -12.62
N ASN A 366 5.32 15.49 -12.42
CA ASN A 366 6.28 15.08 -13.46
C ASN A 366 6.23 13.58 -13.79
N THR A 367 5.78 12.74 -12.85
CA THR A 367 5.58 11.29 -13.06
C THR A 367 4.08 10.96 -13.25
N PRO A 368 3.71 9.73 -13.62
CA PRO A 368 2.33 9.35 -13.85
C PRO A 368 1.59 8.88 -12.58
N PHE A 369 2.19 8.99 -11.38
CA PHE A 369 1.67 8.37 -10.16
C PHE A 369 1.40 9.33 -9.01
N LEU A 370 0.40 8.96 -8.22
CA LEU A 370 -0.01 9.53 -6.94
C LEU A 370 0.08 8.44 -5.84
N PHE A 371 0.28 8.88 -4.60
CA PHE A 371 0.19 8.07 -3.40
C PHE A 371 -0.72 8.77 -2.38
N PRO A 372 -1.73 8.09 -1.79
CA PRO A 372 -2.59 8.69 -0.77
C PRO A 372 -1.81 9.00 0.51
N LEU A 373 -2.05 10.16 1.12
CA LEU A 373 -1.55 10.44 2.45
C LEU A 373 -2.13 9.43 3.45
N TYR A 374 -1.33 9.05 4.44
CA TYR A 374 -1.61 7.99 5.43
C TYR A 374 -1.71 6.55 4.87
N GLY A 375 -1.48 6.33 3.57
CA GLY A 375 -1.33 5.00 2.97
C GLY A 375 -2.54 4.51 2.18
N GLN A 376 -2.35 3.40 1.46
CA GLN A 376 -3.39 2.75 0.65
C GLN A 376 -4.58 2.26 1.49
N GLY A 377 -4.37 1.95 2.79
CA GLY A 377 -5.42 1.58 3.74
C GLY A 377 -6.55 2.62 3.93
N GLU A 378 -6.34 3.87 3.52
CA GLU A 378 -7.39 4.89 3.53
C GLU A 378 -8.42 4.71 2.41
N ILE A 379 -8.04 4.13 1.26
CA ILE A 379 -8.95 4.06 0.09
C ILE A 379 -10.18 3.18 0.36
N PRO A 380 -10.10 1.97 0.95
CA PRO A 380 -11.28 1.21 1.34
C PRO A 380 -12.18 1.98 2.32
N GLN A 381 -11.59 2.69 3.29
CA GLN A 381 -12.33 3.50 4.27
C GLN A 381 -13.09 4.66 3.59
N CYS A 382 -12.51 5.28 2.57
CA CYS A 382 -13.17 6.33 1.79
C CYS A 382 -14.45 5.82 1.10
N PHE A 383 -14.42 4.62 0.51
CA PHE A 383 -15.64 4.01 -0.06
C PHE A 383 -16.60 3.51 1.01
N CYS A 384 -16.11 2.95 2.13
CA CYS A 384 -16.97 2.60 3.26
C CYS A 384 -17.73 3.81 3.82
N ARG A 385 -17.07 4.98 3.87
CA ARG A 385 -17.72 6.24 4.25
C ARG A 385 -18.82 6.64 3.26
N MET A 386 -18.62 6.48 1.95
CA MET A 386 -19.67 6.72 0.96
C MET A 386 -20.87 5.80 1.18
N CYS A 387 -20.64 4.51 1.39
CA CYS A 387 -21.70 3.54 1.72
C CYS A 387 -22.50 3.98 2.97
N ALA A 388 -21.81 4.34 4.06
CA ALA A 388 -22.44 4.79 5.30
C ALA A 388 -23.26 6.08 5.14
N VAL A 389 -22.78 7.05 4.34
CA VAL A 389 -23.52 8.29 4.02
C VAL A 389 -24.84 8.00 3.29
N PHE A 390 -24.89 6.95 2.48
CA PHE A 390 -26.11 6.49 1.80
C PHE A 390 -26.88 5.41 2.57
N GLY A 391 -26.69 5.31 3.90
CA GLY A 391 -27.50 4.46 4.78
C GLY A 391 -27.00 3.03 4.97
N GLY A 392 -25.82 2.68 4.47
CA GLY A 392 -25.18 1.39 4.73
C GLY A 392 -24.81 1.23 6.22
N ILE A 393 -25.16 0.08 6.81
CA ILE A 393 -24.87 -0.25 8.21
C ILE A 393 -23.53 -1.00 8.29
N TYR A 394 -22.70 -0.62 9.25
CA TYR A 394 -21.33 -1.12 9.43
C TYR A 394 -21.13 -1.85 10.75
N CYS A 395 -20.57 -3.06 10.71
CA CYS A 395 -20.25 -3.84 11.91
C CYS A 395 -18.82 -4.44 11.84
N LEU A 396 -17.86 -3.80 12.51
CA LEU A 396 -16.52 -4.37 12.76
C LEU A 396 -16.55 -5.26 14.00
N ARG A 397 -15.65 -6.25 14.05
CA ARG A 397 -15.63 -7.35 15.05
C ARG A 397 -16.89 -8.22 15.00
N HIS A 398 -17.51 -8.32 13.82
CA HIS A 398 -18.79 -8.99 13.61
C HIS A 398 -18.60 -10.11 12.58
N SER A 399 -18.29 -11.31 13.05
CA SER A 399 -18.06 -12.46 12.16
C SER A 399 -19.37 -13.13 11.75
N VAL A 400 -19.36 -13.71 10.55
CA VAL A 400 -20.47 -14.48 10.00
C VAL A 400 -20.11 -15.96 10.07
N GLN A 401 -20.97 -16.79 10.65
CA GLN A 401 -20.71 -18.21 10.84
C GLN A 401 -21.02 -19.01 9.58
N CYS A 402 -22.12 -18.69 8.89
CA CYS A 402 -22.52 -19.39 7.69
C CYS A 402 -23.50 -18.63 6.79
N LEU A 403 -23.58 -19.08 5.53
CA LEU A 403 -24.64 -18.76 4.58
C LEU A 403 -25.73 -19.83 4.66
N VAL A 404 -26.99 -19.40 4.71
CA VAL A 404 -28.17 -20.27 4.68
C VAL A 404 -28.72 -20.32 3.26
N VAL A 405 -28.79 -21.52 2.70
CA VAL A 405 -29.19 -21.78 1.31
C VAL A 405 -30.46 -22.60 1.28
N ASP A 406 -31.36 -22.28 0.36
CA ASP A 406 -32.62 -22.99 0.18
C ASP A 406 -32.47 -24.16 -0.80
N LYS A 407 -32.84 -25.37 -0.37
CA LYS A 407 -32.66 -26.60 -1.16
C LYS A 407 -33.52 -26.64 -2.43
N GLU A 408 -34.63 -25.93 -2.47
CA GLU A 408 -35.57 -25.94 -3.61
C GLU A 408 -35.14 -24.97 -4.71
N SER A 409 -34.77 -23.73 -4.35
CA SER A 409 -34.36 -22.69 -5.29
C SER A 409 -32.86 -22.63 -5.56
N GLY A 410 -32.03 -23.27 -4.73
CA GLY A 410 -30.57 -23.20 -4.80
C GLY A 410 -29.99 -21.80 -4.57
N ARG A 411 -30.77 -20.89 -3.96
CA ARG A 411 -30.37 -19.51 -3.63
C ARG A 411 -30.03 -19.36 -2.15
N CYS A 412 -29.07 -18.49 -1.85
CA CYS A 412 -28.84 -18.04 -0.48
C CYS A 412 -30.00 -17.13 -0.05
N LYS A 413 -30.53 -17.35 1.16
CA LYS A 413 -31.63 -16.58 1.76
C LYS A 413 -31.16 -15.64 2.86
N ALA A 414 -30.17 -16.05 3.64
CA ALA A 414 -29.74 -15.35 4.84
C ALA A 414 -28.29 -15.69 5.21
N ILE A 415 -27.70 -14.88 6.07
CA ILE A 415 -26.55 -15.26 6.89
C ILE A 415 -26.99 -15.58 8.32
N ILE A 416 -26.14 -16.30 9.06
CA ILE A 416 -26.18 -16.33 10.53
C ILE A 416 -24.86 -15.75 11.05
N ASP A 417 -24.98 -14.74 11.91
CA ASP A 417 -23.82 -14.10 12.55
C ASP A 417 -23.34 -14.82 13.81
N HIS A 418 -22.24 -14.35 14.39
CA HIS A 418 -21.67 -14.92 15.60
C HIS A 418 -22.50 -14.76 16.89
N PHE A 419 -23.56 -13.93 16.88
CA PHE A 419 -24.53 -13.85 17.97
C PHE A 419 -25.70 -14.83 17.79
N GLY A 420 -25.75 -15.55 16.66
CA GLY A 420 -26.88 -16.38 16.28
C GLY A 420 -28.07 -15.58 15.73
N GLN A 421 -27.85 -14.33 15.32
CA GLN A 421 -28.87 -13.57 14.61
C GLN A 421 -28.91 -14.02 13.14
N ARG A 422 -30.12 -14.37 12.67
CA ARG A 422 -30.38 -14.64 11.26
C ARG A 422 -30.73 -13.35 10.54
N ILE A 423 -30.02 -13.04 9.45
CA ILE A 423 -30.17 -11.80 8.69
C ILE A 423 -30.41 -12.15 7.21
N SER A 424 -31.58 -11.80 6.68
CA SER A 424 -32.01 -12.14 5.32
C SER A 424 -31.58 -11.08 4.31
N ALA A 425 -31.21 -11.49 3.09
CA ALA A 425 -30.90 -10.56 1.99
C ALA A 425 -31.09 -11.17 0.60
N ASN A 426 -31.18 -10.31 -0.42
CA ASN A 426 -31.34 -10.72 -1.81
C ASN A 426 -30.02 -11.17 -2.45
N TYR A 427 -28.92 -10.49 -2.08
CA TYR A 427 -27.58 -10.70 -2.59
C TYR A 427 -26.55 -10.71 -1.46
N PHE A 428 -25.50 -11.52 -1.63
CA PHE A 428 -24.41 -11.70 -0.68
C PHE A 428 -23.09 -11.53 -1.42
N ILE A 429 -22.19 -10.71 -0.88
CA ILE A 429 -20.84 -10.50 -1.41
C ILE A 429 -19.87 -10.93 -0.32
N VAL A 430 -18.95 -11.83 -0.65
CA VAL A 430 -18.03 -12.44 0.32
C VAL A 430 -16.62 -12.37 -0.25
N GLU A 431 -15.67 -11.83 0.52
CA GLU A 431 -14.25 -11.88 0.16
C GLU A 431 -13.68 -13.31 0.31
N ASP A 432 -12.76 -13.69 -0.57
CA ASP A 432 -12.16 -15.03 -0.67
C ASP A 432 -11.69 -15.65 0.67
N SER A 433 -11.07 -14.87 1.57
CA SER A 433 -10.57 -15.38 2.85
C SER A 433 -11.66 -15.92 3.78
N TYR A 434 -12.89 -15.40 3.64
CA TYR A 434 -14.06 -15.82 4.41
C TYR A 434 -14.70 -17.11 3.88
N LEU A 435 -14.32 -17.59 2.70
CA LEU A 435 -14.82 -18.87 2.17
C LEU A 435 -14.05 -20.06 2.79
N SER A 436 -14.78 -21.10 3.14
CA SER A 436 -14.19 -22.30 3.76
C SER A 436 -13.40 -23.16 2.75
N GLU A 437 -12.46 -23.96 3.27
CA GLU A 437 -11.59 -24.84 2.47
C GLU A 437 -12.36 -25.83 1.60
N SER A 438 -13.58 -26.23 1.99
CA SER A 438 -14.46 -27.09 1.21
C SER A 438 -15.01 -26.40 -0.04
N VAL A 439 -15.37 -25.11 0.07
CA VAL A 439 -15.77 -24.26 -1.06
C VAL A 439 -14.57 -24.02 -1.98
N CYS A 440 -13.41 -23.69 -1.40
CA CYS A 440 -12.20 -23.34 -2.11
C CYS A 440 -11.39 -24.55 -2.63
N ARG A 441 -11.89 -25.79 -2.50
CA ARG A 441 -11.13 -27.02 -2.76
C ARG A 441 -10.51 -27.12 -4.16
N ASN A 442 -11.16 -26.55 -5.18
CA ASN A 442 -10.70 -26.60 -6.57
C ASN A 442 -10.03 -25.28 -7.01
N VAL A 443 -9.76 -24.38 -6.06
CA VAL A 443 -9.18 -23.07 -6.32
C VAL A 443 -7.65 -23.17 -6.28
N CYS A 444 -6.99 -22.66 -7.32
CA CYS A 444 -5.54 -22.57 -7.39
C CYS A 444 -5.13 -21.11 -7.17
N TYR A 445 -4.65 -20.80 -5.97
CA TYR A 445 -4.19 -19.47 -5.61
C TYR A 445 -2.80 -19.18 -6.15
N ARG A 446 -2.56 -17.91 -6.46
CA ARG A 446 -1.21 -17.36 -6.61
C ARG A 446 -0.77 -16.75 -5.27
N GLN A 447 0.48 -16.38 -5.15
CA GLN A 447 1.04 -15.74 -3.97
C GLN A 447 1.80 -14.46 -4.38
N ILE A 448 1.82 -13.47 -3.49
CA ILE A 448 2.55 -12.20 -3.62
C ILE A 448 3.62 -12.17 -2.54
N SER A 449 4.88 -12.02 -2.94
CA SER A 449 5.99 -11.85 -2.03
C SER A 449 6.08 -10.37 -1.66
N ARG A 450 5.97 -10.08 -0.36
CA ARG A 450 6.00 -8.73 0.20
C ARG A 450 7.12 -8.58 1.20
N ALA A 451 7.82 -7.46 1.13
CA ALA A 451 8.66 -6.98 2.22
C ALA A 451 8.32 -5.52 2.54
N VAL A 452 8.51 -5.16 3.81
CA VAL A 452 8.44 -3.78 4.30
C VAL A 452 9.67 -3.50 5.15
N LEU A 453 10.39 -2.44 4.82
CA LEU A 453 11.60 -2.00 5.50
C LEU A 453 11.40 -0.59 6.06
N ILE A 454 11.97 -0.33 7.24
CA ILE A 454 12.20 1.02 7.76
C ILE A 454 13.68 1.33 7.56
N THR A 455 14.02 2.37 6.82
CA THR A 455 15.41 2.79 6.54
C THR A 455 15.68 4.21 7.03
N ASP A 456 16.94 4.54 7.32
CA ASP A 456 17.33 5.89 7.75
C ASP A 456 17.62 6.88 6.60
N GLN A 457 17.87 6.37 5.39
CA GLN A 457 18.16 7.17 4.20
C GLN A 457 17.42 6.64 2.97
N SER A 458 17.37 7.48 1.93
CA SER A 458 16.80 7.14 0.62
C SER A 458 17.77 6.34 -0.24
N VAL A 459 17.25 5.44 -1.09
CA VAL A 459 18.02 4.65 -2.07
C VAL A 459 18.77 5.50 -3.11
N LEU A 460 18.41 6.78 -3.25
CA LEU A 460 19.12 7.76 -4.07
C LEU A 460 19.21 9.09 -3.31
N LYS A 461 20.38 9.39 -2.76
CA LYS A 461 20.65 10.62 -1.99
C LYS A 461 20.55 11.84 -2.91
N THR A 462 19.81 12.86 -2.47
CA THR A 462 19.59 14.14 -3.16
C THR A 462 19.30 15.22 -2.12
N ASP A 463 19.53 16.49 -2.43
CA ASP A 463 19.29 17.65 -1.54
C ASP A 463 17.83 17.78 -1.02
N SER A 464 16.88 17.08 -1.65
CA SER A 464 15.46 17.06 -1.28
C SER A 464 15.06 15.68 -0.75
N GLU A 465 15.03 15.52 0.57
CA GLU A 465 14.66 14.27 1.26
C GLU A 465 13.18 13.87 1.13
N GLN A 466 12.27 14.84 0.90
CA GLN A 466 10.82 14.59 0.94
C GLN A 466 10.23 14.11 -0.40
N GLN A 467 10.88 13.11 -0.99
CA GLN A 467 10.53 12.51 -2.28
C GLN A 467 9.87 11.14 -2.14
N VAL A 468 8.98 10.81 -3.08
CA VAL A 468 8.40 9.47 -3.23
C VAL A 468 8.92 8.87 -4.53
N SER A 469 9.42 7.64 -4.46
CA SER A 469 10.13 7.00 -5.57
C SER A 469 9.55 5.62 -5.87
N ILE A 470 9.50 5.28 -7.16
CA ILE A 470 9.34 3.90 -7.62
C ILE A 470 10.62 3.46 -8.31
N LEU A 471 11.10 2.26 -7.96
CA LEU A 471 12.24 1.59 -8.54
C LEU A 471 11.79 0.21 -9.02
N THR A 472 12.17 -0.16 -10.24
CA THR A 472 12.01 -1.54 -10.73
C THR A 472 13.36 -2.21 -10.82
N VAL A 473 13.50 -3.35 -10.16
CA VAL A 473 14.69 -4.20 -10.18
C VAL A 473 14.38 -5.42 -11.05
N PRO A 474 14.96 -5.52 -12.26
CA PRO A 474 14.77 -6.68 -13.12
C PRO A 474 15.31 -7.97 -12.45
N PRO A 475 14.79 -9.14 -12.83
CA PRO A 475 15.25 -10.41 -12.28
C PRO A 475 16.72 -10.67 -12.64
N VAL A 476 17.44 -11.33 -11.72
CA VAL A 476 18.83 -11.75 -11.92
C VAL A 476 18.87 -13.04 -12.74
N ASP A 477 18.01 -13.99 -12.37
CA ASP A 477 17.92 -15.32 -12.95
C ASP A 477 16.72 -15.46 -13.88
N LEU A 478 16.88 -16.26 -14.94
CA LEU A 478 15.81 -16.56 -15.88
C LEU A 478 14.64 -17.27 -15.17
N GLY A 479 13.45 -16.68 -15.26
CA GLY A 479 12.22 -17.21 -14.66
C GLY A 479 11.85 -16.60 -13.31
N GLN A 480 12.71 -15.76 -12.72
CA GLN A 480 12.32 -14.91 -11.59
C GLN A 480 11.52 -13.68 -12.09
N PRO A 481 10.56 -13.15 -11.30
CA PRO A 481 9.86 -11.92 -11.63
C PRO A 481 10.69 -10.67 -11.31
N ALA A 482 10.36 -9.55 -11.95
CA ALA A 482 10.90 -8.26 -11.56
C ALA A 482 10.32 -7.82 -10.20
N VAL A 483 11.17 -7.21 -9.36
CA VAL A 483 10.77 -6.68 -8.05
C VAL A 483 10.46 -5.20 -8.18
N CYS A 484 9.26 -4.81 -7.76
CA CYS A 484 8.86 -3.42 -7.61
C CYS A 484 9.22 -2.94 -6.20
N VAL A 485 9.91 -1.82 -6.11
CA VAL A 485 10.31 -1.18 -4.86
C VAL A 485 9.70 0.22 -4.81
N ILE A 486 8.90 0.52 -3.80
CA ILE A 486 8.29 1.83 -3.58
C ILE A 486 8.85 2.41 -2.28
N GLU A 487 9.40 3.62 -2.37
CA GLU A 487 10.02 4.36 -1.28
C GLU A 487 9.11 5.54 -0.89
N LEU A 488 8.73 5.59 0.39
CA LEU A 488 7.87 6.62 0.96
C LEU A 488 8.65 7.41 2.03
N CYS A 489 8.79 8.72 1.83
CA CYS A 489 9.36 9.65 2.81
C CYS A 489 8.31 10.09 3.85
N SER A 490 8.73 10.56 5.03
CA SER A 490 7.83 10.98 6.13
C SER A 490 6.64 11.89 5.77
N SER A 491 6.74 12.71 4.71
CA SER A 491 5.64 13.58 4.22
C SER A 491 4.51 12.85 3.47
N THR A 492 4.56 11.53 3.30
CA THR A 492 3.38 10.69 2.97
C THR A 492 2.53 10.40 4.21
N MET A 493 3.01 10.75 5.40
CA MET A 493 2.40 10.42 6.70
C MET A 493 2.37 8.90 7.00
N THR A 494 3.24 8.11 6.36
CA THR A 494 3.35 6.65 6.57
C THR A 494 4.54 6.22 7.45
N CYS A 495 5.44 7.13 7.81
CA CYS A 495 6.57 6.89 8.72
C CYS A 495 6.96 8.14 9.51
N MET A 496 7.75 7.95 10.57
CA MET A 496 8.31 9.06 11.34
C MET A 496 9.34 9.87 10.54
N LYS A 497 9.66 11.08 11.03
CA LYS A 497 10.74 11.90 10.46
C LYS A 497 12.07 11.15 10.47
N ASP A 498 12.94 11.53 9.55
CA ASP A 498 14.30 10.98 9.40
C ASP A 498 14.29 9.46 9.10
N THR A 499 13.13 8.91 8.69
CA THR A 499 12.99 7.54 8.18
C THR A 499 12.22 7.51 6.87
N TYR A 500 12.44 6.44 6.11
CA TYR A 500 11.67 6.08 4.92
C TYR A 500 11.02 4.72 5.16
N LEU A 501 9.80 4.57 4.65
CA LEU A 501 9.11 3.29 4.57
C LEU A 501 9.29 2.74 3.15
N VAL A 502 10.01 1.63 3.01
CA VAL A 502 10.30 1.01 1.72
C VAL A 502 9.51 -0.29 1.60
N HIS A 503 8.71 -0.41 0.56
CA HIS A 503 7.94 -1.62 0.27
C HIS A 503 8.48 -2.32 -0.97
N LEU A 504 8.72 -3.63 -0.88
CA LEU A 504 9.11 -4.48 -2.01
C LEU A 504 7.98 -5.46 -2.34
N THR A 505 7.71 -5.66 -3.63
CA THR A 505 6.64 -6.54 -4.12
C THR A 505 7.06 -7.27 -5.39
N CYS A 506 6.80 -8.57 -5.45
CA CYS A 506 6.75 -9.34 -6.70
C CYS A 506 5.71 -10.48 -6.58
N PRO A 507 5.25 -11.08 -7.69
CA PRO A 507 4.66 -12.43 -7.66
C PRO A 507 5.63 -13.40 -6.97
N SER A 508 5.12 -14.29 -6.11
CA SER A 508 6.00 -15.24 -5.42
C SER A 508 6.51 -16.34 -6.33
N THR A 509 7.78 -16.73 -6.16
CA THR A 509 8.29 -18.04 -6.62
C THR A 509 8.53 -18.99 -5.46
N LYS A 510 8.83 -18.45 -4.28
CA LYS A 510 9.07 -19.19 -3.03
C LYS A 510 8.51 -18.40 -1.83
N THR A 511 9.19 -18.47 -0.68
CA THR A 511 8.94 -17.57 0.45
C THR A 511 9.28 -16.13 0.08
N ALA A 512 8.57 -15.17 0.68
CA ALA A 512 8.78 -13.75 0.40
C ALA A 512 10.20 -13.26 0.75
N ARG A 513 10.86 -13.92 1.70
CA ARG A 513 12.26 -13.67 2.04
C ARG A 513 13.19 -14.12 0.92
N GLU A 514 13.10 -15.38 0.48
CA GLU A 514 13.95 -15.90 -0.60
C GLU A 514 13.82 -15.11 -1.91
N ASP A 515 12.60 -14.65 -2.23
CA ASP A 515 12.34 -13.85 -3.44
C ASP A 515 12.90 -12.41 -3.34
N LEU A 516 12.95 -11.79 -2.15
CA LEU A 516 13.20 -10.34 -1.97
C LEU A 516 14.50 -9.98 -1.26
N GLU A 517 15.01 -10.80 -0.35
CA GLU A 517 16.27 -10.58 0.39
C GLU A 517 17.48 -10.31 -0.54
N PRO A 518 17.64 -10.98 -1.71
CA PRO A 518 18.71 -10.66 -2.66
C PRO A 518 18.62 -9.26 -3.28
N VAL A 519 17.43 -8.63 -3.29
CA VAL A 519 17.24 -7.23 -3.70
C VAL A 519 17.52 -6.29 -2.53
N VAL A 520 17.12 -6.66 -1.31
CA VAL A 520 17.41 -5.88 -0.09
C VAL A 520 18.92 -5.73 0.12
N GLN A 521 19.70 -6.82 0.03
CA GLN A 521 21.16 -6.80 0.19
C GLN A 521 21.89 -5.96 -0.88
N LYS A 522 21.30 -5.82 -2.07
CA LYS A 522 21.86 -4.99 -3.15
C LYS A 522 21.64 -3.50 -2.91
N LEU A 523 20.47 -3.13 -2.40
CA LEU A 523 20.06 -1.74 -2.23
C LEU A 523 20.42 -1.15 -0.86
N PHE A 524 20.53 -1.99 0.18
CA PHE A 524 20.64 -1.56 1.58
C PHE A 524 21.77 -2.28 2.31
N HIS A 525 22.28 -1.65 3.36
CA HIS A 525 23.19 -2.27 4.32
C HIS A 525 22.38 -2.88 5.47
N LEU A 526 22.66 -4.16 5.79
CA LEU A 526 22.03 -4.93 6.86
C LEU A 526 23.04 -5.08 8.00
N ASN A 527 22.92 -4.26 9.05
CA ASN A 527 23.81 -4.28 10.22
C ASN A 527 23.93 -5.70 10.81
N THR A 528 24.99 -6.41 10.44
CA THR A 528 25.31 -7.76 10.92
C THR A 528 26.63 -7.68 11.67
N GLU A 529 26.75 -8.34 12.82
CA GLU A 529 27.94 -8.19 13.69
C GLU A 529 29.26 -8.66 13.06
N ALA A 530 29.21 -9.31 11.89
CA ALA A 530 30.35 -9.87 11.17
C ALA A 530 31.18 -8.87 10.34
N GLU A 531 30.71 -7.64 10.08
CA GLU A 531 31.31 -6.73 9.09
C GLU A 531 32.15 -5.57 9.69
N LYS A 532 32.55 -5.67 10.97
CA LYS A 532 33.36 -4.65 11.68
C LYS A 532 34.82 -4.50 11.20
N GLU A 533 35.23 -5.17 10.13
CA GLU A 533 36.63 -5.17 9.65
C GLU A 533 36.84 -4.56 8.25
N THR A 534 35.79 -4.04 7.60
CA THR A 534 35.85 -3.41 6.26
C THR A 534 35.19 -2.03 6.18
N GLU A 535 35.52 -1.14 7.11
CA GLU A 535 34.86 0.19 7.28
C GLU A 535 35.12 1.23 6.15
N ASN A 536 35.88 0.93 5.09
CA ASN A 536 36.41 1.96 4.18
C ASN A 536 35.82 2.03 2.75
N GLU A 537 34.90 1.15 2.32
CA GLU A 537 34.34 1.22 0.94
C GLU A 537 32.79 1.15 0.81
N GLU A 538 32.02 0.72 1.83
CA GLU A 538 30.57 0.48 1.68
C GLU A 538 29.62 1.63 2.16
N LEU A 539 30.16 2.80 2.53
CA LEU A 539 29.44 3.91 3.20
C LEU A 539 28.30 4.60 2.38
N GLU A 540 28.00 4.16 1.15
CA GLU A 540 26.96 4.78 0.32
C GLU A 540 25.53 4.26 0.57
N LYS A 541 25.33 2.99 0.91
CA LYS A 541 23.99 2.37 1.00
C LYS A 541 23.19 2.86 2.23
N PRO A 542 21.85 3.02 2.14
CA PRO A 542 21.02 3.27 3.32
C PRO A 542 20.99 2.04 4.24
N ARG A 543 20.89 2.28 5.55
CA ARG A 543 20.81 1.20 6.54
C ARG A 543 19.36 0.80 6.80
N VAL A 544 19.11 -0.51 6.88
CA VAL A 544 17.83 -1.04 7.35
C VAL A 544 17.81 -1.00 8.88
N LEU A 545 16.74 -0.46 9.46
CA LEU A 545 16.51 -0.41 10.90
C LEU A 545 15.61 -1.57 11.35
N TRP A 546 14.62 -1.91 10.51
CA TRP A 546 13.64 -2.96 10.76
C TRP A 546 13.12 -3.50 9.43
N ALA A 547 12.79 -4.79 9.38
CA ALA A 547 12.21 -5.44 8.20
C ALA A 547 11.14 -6.48 8.59
N VAL A 548 10.12 -6.63 7.74
CA VAL A 548 9.25 -7.81 7.73
C VAL A 548 9.09 -8.34 6.30
N TYR A 549 9.05 -9.66 6.16
CA TYR A 549 8.74 -10.39 4.93
C TYR A 549 7.51 -11.27 5.18
N PHE A 550 6.62 -11.37 4.20
CA PHE A 550 5.46 -12.28 4.24
C PHE A 550 4.93 -12.56 2.83
N ASN A 551 4.36 -13.74 2.63
CA ASN A 551 3.57 -14.04 1.44
C ASN A 551 2.10 -13.67 1.69
N MET A 552 1.44 -13.10 0.69
CA MET A 552 0.01 -12.81 0.69
C MET A 552 -0.68 -13.49 -0.50
N ARG A 553 -1.81 -14.18 -0.25
CA ARG A 553 -2.62 -14.85 -1.25
C ARG A 553 -3.11 -13.87 -2.33
N ASP A 554 -2.78 -14.16 -3.59
CA ASP A 554 -3.37 -13.53 -4.77
C ASP A 554 -4.54 -14.41 -5.26
N SER A 555 -5.76 -14.04 -4.86
CA SER A 555 -7.02 -14.63 -5.33
C SER A 555 -7.62 -13.89 -6.54
N SER A 556 -6.87 -12.97 -7.17
CA SER A 556 -7.38 -12.22 -8.32
C SER A 556 -7.49 -13.09 -9.58
N GLY A 557 -8.49 -12.81 -10.42
CA GLY A 557 -8.69 -13.49 -11.70
C GLY A 557 -9.17 -14.95 -11.61
N ILE A 558 -9.52 -15.44 -10.42
CA ILE A 558 -10.14 -16.76 -10.24
C ILE A 558 -11.54 -16.75 -10.85
N ASN A 559 -11.90 -17.80 -11.58
CA ASN A 559 -13.24 -17.94 -12.12
C ASN A 559 -14.21 -18.43 -11.04
N ARG A 560 -15.44 -17.89 -11.03
CA ARG A 560 -16.53 -18.34 -10.15
C ARG A 560 -16.67 -19.87 -10.07
N ASN A 561 -16.54 -20.57 -11.19
CA ASN A 561 -16.74 -22.01 -11.29
C ASN A 561 -15.65 -22.84 -10.59
N SER A 562 -14.55 -22.21 -10.14
CA SER A 562 -13.54 -22.86 -9.29
C SER A 562 -14.01 -23.03 -7.83
N TYR A 563 -14.98 -22.22 -7.38
CA TYR A 563 -15.58 -22.33 -6.06
C TYR A 563 -16.74 -23.35 -6.08
N SER A 564 -16.73 -24.27 -5.13
CA SER A 564 -17.68 -25.38 -5.07
C SER A 564 -19.00 -24.96 -4.40
N ASN A 565 -20.13 -25.31 -5.02
CA ASN A 565 -21.47 -25.17 -4.46
C ASN A 565 -21.90 -23.73 -4.07
N LEU A 566 -21.39 -22.67 -4.72
CA LEU A 566 -21.83 -21.29 -4.43
C LEU A 566 -23.16 -20.92 -5.12
N PRO A 567 -24.21 -20.55 -4.37
CA PRO A 567 -25.49 -20.07 -4.90
C PRO A 567 -25.33 -18.88 -5.83
N SER A 568 -26.17 -18.78 -6.87
CA SER A 568 -26.04 -17.77 -7.93
C SER A 568 -26.11 -16.31 -7.46
N ASN A 569 -26.65 -16.05 -6.27
CA ASN A 569 -26.72 -14.73 -5.63
C ASN A 569 -25.66 -14.48 -4.54
N VAL A 570 -24.67 -15.36 -4.43
CA VAL A 570 -23.48 -15.18 -3.59
C VAL A 570 -22.29 -14.87 -4.50
N TYR A 571 -21.83 -13.64 -4.54
CA TYR A 571 -20.68 -13.16 -5.32
C TYR A 571 -19.39 -13.23 -4.49
N VAL A 572 -18.26 -13.41 -5.17
CA VAL A 572 -16.94 -13.52 -4.53
C VAL A 572 -16.08 -12.34 -4.97
N CYS A 573 -15.48 -11.65 -3.99
CA CYS A 573 -14.43 -10.66 -4.24
C CYS A 573 -13.05 -11.26 -3.96
N SER A 574 -12.05 -10.80 -4.69
CA SER A 574 -10.66 -11.20 -4.46
C SER A 574 -9.96 -10.30 -3.45
N GLY A 575 -8.95 -10.85 -2.78
CA GLY A 575 -7.92 -10.07 -2.13
C GLY A 575 -7.07 -9.24 -3.13
N PRO A 576 -6.01 -8.60 -2.64
CA PRO A 576 -5.09 -7.81 -3.46
C PRO A 576 -4.43 -8.60 -4.58
N ASP A 577 -4.26 -7.97 -5.74
CA ASP A 577 -3.49 -8.49 -6.87
C ASP A 577 -2.06 -7.92 -6.90
N SER A 578 -1.16 -8.59 -7.60
CA SER A 578 0.27 -8.22 -7.71
C SER A 578 0.59 -7.04 -8.65
N ALA A 579 -0.37 -6.45 -9.38
CA ALA A 579 -0.09 -5.32 -10.26
C ALA A 579 0.10 -4.00 -9.50
N LEU A 580 0.80 -3.03 -10.12
CA LEU A 580 1.09 -1.73 -9.51
C LEU A 580 -0.16 -0.88 -9.20
N GLY A 581 -1.25 -1.05 -9.95
CA GLY A 581 -2.48 -0.26 -9.83
C GLY A 581 -3.68 -1.04 -9.29
N ASN A 582 -4.81 -0.36 -9.16
CA ASN A 582 -6.07 -0.89 -8.62
C ASN A 582 -7.12 -1.24 -9.69
N ASP A 583 -6.71 -1.34 -10.96
CA ASP A 583 -7.62 -1.65 -12.08
C ASP A 583 -8.38 -2.98 -11.88
N CYS A 584 -7.80 -3.97 -11.18
CA CYS A 584 -8.47 -5.26 -10.90
C CYS A 584 -9.62 -5.11 -9.90
N ALA A 585 -9.39 -4.40 -8.79
CA ALA A 585 -10.39 -4.15 -7.75
C ALA A 585 -11.60 -3.36 -8.28
N VAL A 586 -11.35 -2.33 -9.10
CA VAL A 586 -12.45 -1.54 -9.69
C VAL A 586 -13.25 -2.36 -10.71
N LYS A 587 -12.59 -3.13 -11.60
CA LYS A 587 -13.28 -3.93 -12.62
C LYS A 587 -14.15 -5.03 -12.03
N GLN A 588 -13.67 -5.76 -11.02
CA GLN A 588 -14.49 -6.79 -10.38
C GLN A 588 -15.70 -6.15 -9.67
N ALA A 589 -15.51 -5.00 -9.02
CA ALA A 589 -16.58 -4.28 -8.36
C ALA A 589 -17.67 -3.80 -9.33
N GLU A 590 -17.26 -3.18 -10.44
CA GLU A 590 -18.17 -2.75 -11.52
C GLU A 590 -18.90 -3.93 -12.16
N THR A 591 -18.20 -5.06 -12.39
CA THR A 591 -18.80 -6.27 -12.98
C THR A 591 -19.85 -6.88 -12.05
N ILE A 592 -19.52 -7.08 -10.76
CA ILE A 592 -20.46 -7.64 -9.77
C ILE A 592 -21.66 -6.71 -9.58
N PHE A 593 -21.46 -5.39 -9.55
CA PHE A 593 -22.55 -4.43 -9.48
C PHE A 593 -23.48 -4.51 -10.69
N GLN A 594 -22.94 -4.58 -11.90
CA GLN A 594 -23.74 -4.71 -13.14
C GLN A 594 -24.42 -6.08 -13.28
N GLU A 595 -23.90 -7.15 -12.67
CA GLU A 595 -24.60 -8.44 -12.60
C GLU A 595 -25.79 -8.43 -11.63
N MET A 596 -25.72 -7.65 -10.54
CA MET A 596 -26.84 -7.47 -9.60
C MET A 596 -27.88 -6.47 -10.11
N PHE A 597 -27.42 -5.35 -10.69
CA PHE A 597 -28.23 -4.18 -11.04
C PHE A 597 -27.91 -3.66 -12.46
N PRO A 598 -28.29 -4.38 -13.53
CA PRO A 598 -27.86 -4.08 -14.91
C PRO A 598 -28.37 -2.75 -15.51
N THR A 599 -29.33 -2.09 -14.85
CA THR A 599 -29.90 -0.80 -15.30
C THR A 599 -29.35 0.38 -14.51
N GLU A 600 -28.61 0.14 -13.43
CA GLU A 600 -28.15 1.19 -12.51
C GLU A 600 -26.77 1.73 -12.92
N GLU A 601 -26.57 3.02 -12.67
CA GLU A 601 -25.26 3.64 -12.90
C GLU A 601 -24.29 3.23 -11.79
N PHE A 602 -23.07 2.81 -12.17
CA PHE A 602 -22.02 2.51 -11.20
C PHE A 602 -21.44 3.80 -10.59
N CYS A 603 -21.65 3.98 -9.29
CA CYS A 603 -21.15 5.11 -8.49
C CYS A 603 -21.36 6.51 -9.13
N PRO A 604 -22.61 6.93 -9.42
CA PRO A 604 -22.92 8.28 -9.88
C PRO A 604 -22.55 9.33 -8.82
N PRO A 605 -22.21 10.56 -9.22
CA PRO A 605 -21.93 11.65 -8.29
C PRO A 605 -23.09 11.83 -7.29
N PRO A 606 -22.81 12.09 -6.00
CA PRO A 606 -23.84 12.50 -5.05
C PRO A 606 -24.46 13.82 -5.51
N PRO A 607 -25.80 13.96 -5.49
CA PRO A 607 -26.42 15.25 -5.80
C PRO A 607 -26.00 16.27 -4.73
N ASN A 608 -25.47 17.41 -5.16
CA ASN A 608 -25.17 18.51 -4.25
C ASN A 608 -26.45 19.33 -4.04
N PRO A 609 -27.00 19.44 -2.81
CA PRO A 609 -28.20 20.24 -2.59
C PRO A 609 -27.99 21.73 -2.87
N GLU A 610 -26.75 22.23 -2.79
CA GLU A 610 -26.40 23.62 -3.11
C GLU A 610 -26.44 23.93 -4.62
N ASP A 611 -26.44 22.90 -5.49
CA ASP A 611 -26.59 23.09 -6.95
C ASP A 611 -28.07 23.27 -7.35
N ILE A 612 -29.01 23.08 -6.42
CA ILE A 612 -30.45 23.26 -6.64
C ILE A 612 -30.80 24.74 -6.43
N ILE A 613 -30.92 25.47 -7.53
CA ILE A 613 -31.42 26.85 -7.51
C ILE A 613 -32.94 26.79 -7.28
N TYR A 614 -33.40 27.33 -6.16
CA TYR A 614 -34.81 27.58 -5.89
C TYR A 614 -35.18 28.96 -6.46
N ASP A 615 -36.18 29.02 -7.35
CA ASP A 615 -36.74 30.29 -7.80
C ASP A 615 -37.54 30.92 -6.64
N GLU A 616 -37.08 32.08 -6.12
CA GLU A 616 -37.72 32.78 -5.00
C GLU A 616 -39.17 33.23 -5.31
N ASP A 617 -39.56 33.26 -6.59
CA ASP A 617 -40.89 33.68 -7.04
C ASP A 617 -42.02 32.65 -6.80
N GLU A 618 -41.74 31.34 -6.65
CA GLU A 618 -42.81 30.35 -6.40
C GLU A 618 -43.29 30.34 -4.92
N LEU A 619 -42.42 30.70 -3.97
CA LEU A 619 -42.76 30.78 -2.55
C LEU A 619 -43.71 31.94 -2.20
N ALA A 620 -43.78 32.96 -3.05
CA ALA A 620 -44.71 34.08 -2.87
C ALA A 620 -46.19 33.73 -3.17
N SER A 621 -46.45 32.62 -3.86
CA SER A 621 -47.81 32.24 -4.30
C SER A 621 -48.67 31.60 -3.20
N GLU A 622 -48.08 30.85 -2.26
CA GLU A 622 -48.85 30.01 -1.33
C GLU A 622 -49.16 30.68 0.03
N GLU A 623 -48.37 31.66 0.50
CA GLU A 623 -48.64 32.33 1.80
C GLU A 623 -49.78 33.38 1.74
N SER A 624 -50.27 33.76 0.56
CA SER A 624 -51.32 34.78 0.44
C SER A 624 -52.76 34.27 0.70
N GLY A 625 -52.94 32.96 0.97
CA GLY A 625 -54.25 32.31 1.04
C GLY A 625 -54.94 32.23 2.41
N LEU A 626 -54.20 32.28 3.53
CA LEU A 626 -54.73 31.82 4.83
C LEU A 626 -54.23 32.64 6.04
N SER A 627 -54.94 33.72 6.40
CA SER A 627 -55.25 34.04 7.81
C SER A 627 -56.17 35.26 7.96
N ASN A 628 -57.35 35.05 8.56
CA ASN A 628 -58.07 36.11 9.29
C ASN A 628 -59.22 35.52 10.14
N SER A 629 -58.91 35.07 11.36
CA SER A 629 -59.87 34.89 12.45
C SER A 629 -59.14 34.95 13.80
N PRO A 630 -59.64 35.69 14.81
CA PRO A 630 -58.86 36.00 16.02
C PRO A 630 -58.99 34.92 17.10
N GLU A 631 -57.86 34.50 17.68
CA GLU A 631 -57.85 33.63 18.87
C GLU A 631 -57.89 34.40 20.20
N THR A 632 -58.46 33.74 21.21
CA THR A 632 -58.70 34.28 22.55
C THR A 632 -57.68 33.71 23.53
N LYS A 633 -56.97 34.55 24.30
CA LYS A 633 -55.98 34.10 25.29
C LYS A 633 -56.61 33.52 26.56
N PRO A 634 -56.01 32.49 27.16
CA PRO A 634 -56.09 32.22 28.60
C PRO A 634 -54.88 32.79 29.37
N GLU A 635 -55.10 33.12 30.64
CA GLU A 635 -54.11 33.68 31.58
C GLU A 635 -53.32 32.61 32.36
N PRO A 636 -52.12 32.91 32.88
CA PRO A 636 -51.53 32.24 34.04
C PRO A 636 -51.75 33.04 35.34
N SER A 637 -52.10 32.35 36.42
CA SER A 637 -52.47 32.95 37.72
C SER A 637 -51.30 33.09 38.70
N SER A 638 -51.27 34.20 39.47
CA SER A 638 -50.80 34.38 40.88
C SER A 638 -49.41 33.83 41.29
N GLU A 639 -48.55 34.48 42.08
CA GLU A 639 -48.51 35.73 42.91
C GLU A 639 -46.98 36.03 43.12
N GLU A 640 -46.43 37.12 43.69
CA GLU A 640 -46.83 37.94 44.85
C GLU A 640 -45.99 39.25 44.96
N SER A 641 -46.52 40.28 45.61
CA SER A 641 -45.79 41.36 46.35
C SER A 641 -44.86 42.41 45.66
N SER A 642 -45.45 43.57 45.36
CA SER A 642 -45.03 44.93 45.81
C SER A 642 -43.56 45.43 45.79
N SER A 643 -43.30 46.50 45.03
CA SER A 643 -43.13 47.90 45.51
C SER A 643 -41.97 48.74 44.90
N ARG A 644 -42.28 50.01 44.55
CA ARG A 644 -41.40 51.20 44.32
C ARG A 644 -40.30 51.07 43.22
N GLY A 645 -40.03 52.08 42.37
CA GLY A 645 -40.63 53.40 42.16
C GLY A 645 -39.63 54.41 41.55
N SER A 646 -40.06 55.20 40.55
CA SER A 646 -39.28 56.25 39.85
C SER A 646 -38.05 55.74 39.04
N THR A 647 -37.53 56.41 37.99
CA THR A 647 -37.78 57.77 37.48
C THR A 647 -37.64 57.80 35.95
N ALA A 648 -38.45 58.62 35.30
CA ALA A 648 -38.36 59.02 33.90
C ALA A 648 -37.02 59.72 33.51
N VAL A 649 -36.72 59.80 32.21
CA VAL A 649 -36.64 61.05 31.40
C VAL A 649 -35.78 60.87 30.12
N ASN A 650 -36.39 61.23 28.98
CA ASN A 650 -35.81 61.64 27.67
C ASN A 650 -34.93 60.68 26.83
N LYS A 651 -34.65 60.97 25.54
CA LYS A 651 -35.41 61.57 24.39
C LYS A 651 -34.39 61.77 23.25
N HIS A 652 -34.82 61.65 21.98
CA HIS A 652 -34.08 62.06 20.76
C HIS A 652 -32.79 61.28 20.43
N SER A 653 -32.32 61.23 19.18
CA SER A 653 -32.92 61.06 17.84
C SER A 653 -31.77 61.06 16.81
N GLU A 654 -32.03 60.60 15.57
CA GLU A 654 -31.16 60.72 14.38
C GLU A 654 -29.88 59.84 14.44
N GLU A 655 -29.42 59.19 13.36
CA GLU A 655 -29.94 59.03 11.97
C GLU A 655 -30.21 57.55 11.63
#